data_AF-A0A2A5ECQ4-F1
#
_entry.id   AF-A0A2A5ECQ4-F1
#
_cell.length_a   1.000
_cell.length_b   1.000
_cell.length_c   1.000
_cell.angle_alpha   90.00
_cell.angle_beta   90.00
_cell.angle_gamma   90.00
#
_symmetry.space_group_name_H-M   'P 1'
#
loop_
_entity.id
_entity.type
_entity.pdbx_description
1 polymer ?
#
loop_
_entity_poly.entity_id
_entity_poly.type
_entity_poly.pdbx_seq_one_letter_code
_entity_poly.pdbx_strand_id
1 'polypeptide(L)'
;TGTAAKFNRPSGLAFDASGNVYVGDYYNHKIRKITPGGVVSTLAGSSSGFANGTGNSAKFFSPFDVAVDGNGNVYVGDYNNNKIRKITSAGVVTTFAGSTAGYADGTGAAAQFYKPLGVAVDASGNVYVGDGFNHRIRKITPAGVVTTLAGSSQGDADGTGSVAQFYRPYFVVLDPSGKNLYVGDYYNNKIKKITLPVPQIYYVSTLAGSSQGYVNGTGIAAKFYGLFGVTVDTTGNVYVADAFNHRIRRITPAGVVTTFAGSSAGSADGTGTAAQFNDPRGVAVDASGNVYVADRRNHNIRKISPAGVVTTLAGNSGSAGSADGTGSSAQFRYPHGVAVDVNGNVYVADHGNHRIRKITPAGVVTTFAGSSQGYADGTGIAAKFNSPNGVAVDASGNVYVADVLNSKIRKISPAGVVTTFADTSTLFGFPGGVAVDACGNVYIGDNATVRKITPTGAITTLAGSSQGYADGTGSAARFNAPYGVAVDASGNVYVADYVNAKIRKMTHYNDCSYTGILPAEVSTTYKGFYTSTDTNGWTHYCSEGEELLLSLKIGTSGAVVAADEVELKTGANKTYSYLGADGGMISTRDKGYAMMDRRWDVDPTTQPSSGTVGVRYYFSQEEYDSLASKLLVHGTAGAWKSTLSSVTELSMYKATSGAAYANPHTTNGIIILNGSTPNDSTWTHSTFHFFSHQAEFTVSSFSGGGAGSGGGGGAAWAPLPVELIHFTAQAISNTSARLDWATASELNNSHFNIQRSYDGVNFEFIGKLLGNGNSNEVLTYSYLDKDIALGTQEAYYRLLQVDYNGAQEYSEIRVVLFNQDIDKQTIHVYPNPFTSQVYVNVSGISESDISISVLNIEGKEVIQREVLNVQGLQKLDLSHLDSGMYFITISSASGSQQVKIIKR
;
A
#
# COMPACT_ATOMS: atom_id res chain seq x y z
N THR A 1 23.73 14.18 57.13
CA THR A 1 22.87 12.98 57.33
C THR A 1 21.48 13.30 56.78
N GLY A 2 20.77 12.30 56.25
CA GLY A 2 19.48 12.48 55.55
C GLY A 2 18.28 12.94 56.39
N THR A 3 18.46 13.22 57.69
CA THR A 3 17.37 13.54 58.64
C THR A 3 16.64 14.85 58.34
N ALA A 4 17.24 15.77 57.57
CA ALA A 4 16.59 17.02 57.13
C ALA A 4 15.88 16.91 55.77
N ALA A 5 16.12 15.85 54.99
CA ALA A 5 15.57 15.71 53.66
C ALA A 5 14.12 15.20 53.72
N LYS A 6 13.16 16.08 53.42
CA LYS A 6 11.75 15.70 53.30
C LYS A 6 11.46 15.22 51.87
N PHE A 7 10.88 14.03 51.76
CA PHE A 7 10.28 13.50 50.53
C PHE A 7 8.76 13.67 50.63
N ASN A 8 8.09 13.85 49.51
CA ASN A 8 6.64 13.91 49.42
C ASN A 8 6.16 12.92 48.35
N ARG A 9 5.74 11.73 48.82
CA ARG A 9 5.45 10.55 48.00
C ARG A 9 6.64 10.17 47.09
N PRO A 10 7.76 9.67 47.64
CA PRO A 10 8.83 9.14 46.80
C PRO A 10 8.28 8.01 45.90
N SER A 11 8.65 8.03 44.63
CA SER A 11 8.18 7.11 43.60
C SER A 11 9.35 6.73 42.68
N GLY A 12 9.46 5.42 42.39
CA GLY A 12 10.56 4.88 41.61
C GLY A 12 11.91 4.99 42.32
N LEU A 13 12.78 4.01 42.07
CA LEU A 13 14.16 4.08 42.53
C LEU A 13 15.09 3.30 41.61
N ALA A 14 16.29 3.81 41.42
CA ALA A 14 17.33 3.14 40.64
C ALA A 14 18.70 3.36 41.26
N PHE A 15 19.61 2.41 41.00
CA PHE A 15 20.98 2.43 41.49
C PHE A 15 21.95 2.59 40.34
N ASP A 16 23.03 3.36 40.54
CA ASP A 16 24.20 3.29 39.66
C ASP A 16 25.26 2.31 40.18
N ALA A 17 26.25 2.01 39.35
CA ALA A 17 27.35 1.10 39.69
C ALA A 17 28.21 1.59 40.87
N SER A 18 28.13 2.88 41.22
CA SER A 18 28.84 3.45 42.39
C SER A 18 28.00 3.37 43.67
N GLY A 19 26.81 2.76 43.63
CA GLY A 19 25.91 2.61 44.77
C GLY A 19 25.12 3.86 45.11
N ASN A 20 25.07 4.88 44.25
CA ASN A 20 24.15 6.00 44.46
C ASN A 20 22.71 5.57 44.14
N VAL A 21 21.76 6.07 44.92
CA VAL A 21 20.32 5.87 44.71
C VAL A 21 19.70 7.11 44.10
N TYR A 22 18.90 6.94 43.06
CA TYR A 22 18.11 7.99 42.43
C TYR A 22 16.65 7.74 42.73
N VAL A 23 15.90 8.78 43.11
CA VAL A 23 14.50 8.67 43.56
C VAL A 23 13.66 9.78 42.93
N GLY A 24 12.52 9.44 42.35
CA GLY A 24 11.50 10.42 41.98
C GLY A 24 10.78 10.93 43.23
N ASP A 25 10.77 12.24 43.46
CA ASP A 25 10.07 12.86 44.59
C ASP A 25 8.77 13.48 44.05
N TYR A 26 7.74 12.63 43.94
CA TYR A 26 6.57 12.83 43.08
C TYR A 26 5.88 14.19 43.28
N TYR A 27 5.49 14.52 44.51
CA TYR A 27 4.77 15.77 44.79
C TYR A 27 5.70 16.97 45.01
N ASN A 28 7.01 16.73 45.19
CA ASN A 28 8.00 17.81 45.21
C ASN A 28 8.57 18.12 43.81
N HIS A 29 8.21 17.33 42.79
CA HIS A 29 8.59 17.53 41.39
C HIS A 29 10.11 17.54 41.14
N LYS A 30 10.82 16.66 41.85
CA LYS A 30 12.29 16.58 41.86
C LYS A 30 12.78 15.17 41.63
N ILE A 31 13.99 15.05 41.11
CA ILE A 31 14.79 13.82 41.19
C ILE A 31 15.85 14.03 42.28
N ARG A 32 15.88 13.11 43.24
CA ARG A 32 16.78 13.13 44.39
C ARG A 32 17.90 12.12 44.17
N LYS A 33 19.11 12.47 44.59
CA LYS A 33 20.27 11.57 44.63
C LYS A 33 20.65 11.31 46.08
N ILE A 34 20.90 10.06 46.41
CA ILE A 34 21.36 9.61 47.72
C ILE A 34 22.71 8.92 47.50
N THR A 35 23.75 9.42 48.13
CA THR A 35 25.09 8.77 48.08
C THR A 35 25.15 7.56 49.02
N PRO A 36 26.12 6.64 48.85
CA PRO A 36 26.33 5.53 49.79
C PRO A 36 26.50 5.98 51.25
N GLY A 37 27.01 7.19 51.48
CA GLY A 37 27.12 7.81 52.81
C GLY A 37 25.81 8.39 53.37
N GLY A 38 24.67 8.20 52.69
CA GLY A 38 23.36 8.67 53.11
C GLY A 38 23.13 10.18 52.96
N VAL A 39 23.93 10.87 52.15
CA VAL A 39 23.74 12.30 51.83
C VAL A 39 22.71 12.42 50.72
N VAL A 40 21.62 13.15 50.98
CA VAL A 40 20.53 13.41 50.03
C VAL A 40 20.69 14.78 49.39
N SER A 41 20.71 14.87 48.07
CA SER A 41 20.72 16.11 47.29
C SER A 41 19.62 16.11 46.22
N THR A 42 19.31 17.27 45.66
CA THR A 42 18.49 17.38 44.45
C THR A 42 19.40 17.26 43.24
N LEU A 43 19.17 16.25 42.41
CA LEU A 43 19.86 16.09 41.13
C LEU A 43 19.29 17.09 40.11
N ALA A 44 17.95 17.15 40.01
CA ALA A 44 17.25 18.09 39.15
C ALA A 44 15.80 18.31 39.59
N GLY A 45 15.19 19.39 39.10
CA GLY A 45 13.80 19.75 39.39
C GLY A 45 13.66 20.79 40.49
N SER A 46 12.59 21.58 40.44
CA SER A 46 12.32 22.65 41.41
C SER A 46 10.85 22.73 41.80
N SER A 47 9.99 22.95 40.81
CA SER A 47 8.53 23.07 40.94
C SER A 47 7.81 22.25 39.87
N SER A 48 6.48 22.17 39.97
CA SER A 48 5.66 21.61 38.90
C SER A 48 5.86 22.37 37.58
N GLY A 49 5.73 21.65 36.47
CA GLY A 49 5.74 22.19 35.12
C GLY A 49 6.76 21.47 34.23
N PHE A 50 7.06 22.08 33.09
CA PHE A 50 7.99 21.54 32.10
C PHE A 50 9.06 22.57 31.75
N ALA A 51 10.32 22.22 31.98
CA ALA A 51 11.48 22.97 31.50
C ALA A 51 12.68 22.03 31.37
N ASN A 52 13.41 22.12 30.25
CA ASN A 52 14.76 21.58 30.14
C ASN A 52 15.76 22.53 30.83
N GLY A 53 16.95 22.03 31.14
CA GLY A 53 18.00 22.82 31.80
C GLY A 53 18.77 22.01 32.82
N THR A 54 19.68 22.65 33.54
CA THR A 54 20.57 21.98 34.50
C THR A 54 20.05 22.12 35.92
N GLY A 55 20.02 21.01 36.67
CA GLY A 55 19.66 21.02 38.09
C GLY A 55 18.27 21.61 38.36
N ASN A 56 18.22 22.63 39.21
CA ASN A 56 16.97 23.27 39.65
C ASN A 56 16.29 24.11 38.55
N SER A 57 16.98 24.46 37.46
CA SER A 57 16.38 25.17 36.33
C SER A 57 15.42 24.28 35.54
N ALA A 58 15.61 22.96 35.59
CA ALA A 58 14.67 22.01 35.02
C ALA A 58 13.39 21.92 35.86
N LYS A 59 12.26 21.63 35.21
CA LYS A 59 10.97 21.37 35.86
C LYS A 59 10.41 20.03 35.41
N PHE A 60 9.79 19.34 36.35
CA PHE A 60 9.05 18.09 36.16
C PHE A 60 7.62 18.30 36.62
N PHE A 61 6.69 17.49 36.13
CA PHE A 61 5.35 17.43 36.67
C PHE A 61 5.05 16.00 37.11
N SER A 62 5.37 15.77 38.39
CA SER A 62 5.17 14.50 39.09
C SER A 62 6.01 13.35 38.53
N PRO A 63 7.36 13.43 38.59
CA PRO A 63 8.23 12.37 38.09
C PRO A 63 7.92 11.06 38.81
N PHE A 64 7.56 10.01 38.07
CA PHE A 64 6.98 8.79 38.62
C PHE A 64 8.01 7.69 38.82
N ASP A 65 8.74 7.31 37.78
CA ASP A 65 9.77 6.27 37.85
C ASP A 65 11.10 6.74 37.26
N VAL A 66 12.19 6.07 37.66
CA VAL A 66 13.55 6.38 37.24
C VAL A 66 14.35 5.12 36.87
N ALA A 67 15.20 5.23 35.85
CA ALA A 67 16.15 4.19 35.46
C ALA A 67 17.53 4.79 35.22
N VAL A 68 18.61 4.02 35.40
CA VAL A 68 19.98 4.50 35.23
C VAL A 68 20.77 3.59 34.30
N ASP A 69 21.44 4.18 33.30
CA ASP A 69 22.30 3.42 32.39
C ASP A 69 23.74 3.25 32.92
N GLY A 70 24.53 2.42 32.25
CA GLY A 70 25.93 2.17 32.62
C GLY A 70 26.85 3.40 32.55
N ASN A 71 26.41 4.48 31.88
CA ASN A 71 27.13 5.75 31.79
C ASN A 71 26.69 6.74 32.89
N GLY A 72 25.77 6.35 33.77
CA GLY A 72 25.24 7.17 34.85
C GLY A 72 24.21 8.21 34.39
N ASN A 73 23.61 8.06 33.20
CA ASN A 73 22.46 8.90 32.84
C ASN A 73 21.19 8.37 33.49
N VAL A 74 20.35 9.27 33.98
CA VAL A 74 19.07 8.96 34.62
C VAL A 74 17.92 9.24 33.65
N TYR A 75 17.09 8.25 33.37
CA TYR A 75 15.86 8.37 32.59
C TYR A 75 14.67 8.46 33.51
N VAL A 76 13.72 9.33 33.22
CA VAL A 76 12.62 9.70 34.12
C VAL A 76 11.30 9.67 33.37
N GLY A 77 10.31 8.97 33.91
CA GLY A 77 8.91 9.11 33.52
C GLY A 77 8.33 10.41 34.09
N ASP A 78 8.25 11.45 33.27
CA ASP A 78 7.68 12.75 33.65
C ASP A 78 6.16 12.71 33.43
N TYR A 79 5.49 12.10 34.42
CA TYR A 79 4.13 11.57 34.35
C TYR A 79 3.10 12.55 33.77
N ASN A 80 2.91 13.72 34.39
CA ASN A 80 1.88 14.66 33.92
C ASN A 80 2.34 15.49 32.71
N ASN A 81 3.64 15.50 32.40
CA ASN A 81 4.15 16.13 31.18
C ASN A 81 4.14 15.19 29.97
N ASN A 82 3.75 13.92 30.13
CA ASN A 82 3.66 12.92 29.05
C ASN A 82 4.99 12.68 28.32
N LYS A 83 6.11 12.68 29.06
CA LYS A 83 7.46 12.63 28.51
C LYS A 83 8.34 11.63 29.23
N ILE A 84 9.33 11.13 28.49
CA ILE A 84 10.53 10.57 29.07
C ILE A 84 11.63 11.63 29.02
N ARG A 85 12.24 11.90 30.17
CA ARG A 85 13.31 12.88 30.33
C ARG A 85 14.63 12.16 30.56
N LYS A 86 15.73 12.71 30.06
CA LYS A 86 17.09 12.21 30.32
C LYS A 86 17.85 13.25 31.11
N ILE A 87 18.53 12.80 32.16
CA ILE A 87 19.42 13.59 32.99
C ILE A 87 20.83 13.03 32.84
N THR A 88 21.78 13.84 32.42
CA THR A 88 23.18 13.41 32.35
C THR A 88 23.81 13.36 33.75
N SER A 89 24.98 12.73 33.88
CA SER A 89 25.75 12.73 35.13
C SER A 89 26.12 14.14 35.63
N ALA A 90 26.16 15.13 34.73
CA ALA A 90 26.34 16.55 35.05
C ALA A 90 25.04 17.27 35.48
N GLY A 91 23.90 16.57 35.54
CA GLY A 91 22.61 17.14 35.95
C GLY A 91 21.87 17.91 34.84
N VAL A 92 22.26 17.76 33.58
CA VAL A 92 21.58 18.40 32.43
C VAL A 92 20.35 17.59 32.05
N VAL A 93 19.17 18.22 32.10
CA VAL A 93 17.88 17.61 31.77
C VAL A 93 17.44 17.98 30.36
N THR A 94 17.16 16.96 29.54
CA THR A 94 16.56 17.10 28.20
C THR A 94 15.31 16.24 28.07
N THR A 95 14.46 16.58 27.09
CA THR A 95 13.41 15.67 26.64
C THR A 95 14.06 14.56 25.82
N PHE A 96 13.94 13.32 26.26
CA PHE A 96 14.43 12.17 25.51
C PHE A 96 13.40 11.74 24.46
N ALA A 97 12.12 11.64 24.86
CA ALA A 97 11.01 11.45 23.95
C ALA A 97 9.68 11.92 24.58
N GLY A 98 8.67 12.16 23.73
CA GLY A 98 7.32 12.53 24.14
C GLY A 98 6.95 13.99 23.87
N SER A 99 5.73 14.21 23.40
CA SER A 99 5.08 15.52 23.24
C SER A 99 3.88 15.66 24.18
N THR A 100 2.70 15.36 23.68
CA THR A 100 1.41 15.49 24.36
C THR A 100 0.88 14.11 24.77
N ALA A 101 -0.26 14.08 25.46
CA ALA A 101 -0.98 12.85 25.74
C ALA A 101 -1.35 12.14 24.42
N GLY A 102 -1.06 10.84 24.33
CA GLY A 102 -1.31 10.00 23.16
C GLY A 102 -0.32 8.85 23.10
N TYR A 103 -0.32 8.03 22.04
CA TYR A 103 0.61 6.91 21.88
C TYR A 103 1.27 6.85 20.49
N ALA A 104 1.31 7.95 19.75
CA ALA A 104 2.01 8.02 18.48
C ALA A 104 3.47 7.53 18.64
N ASP A 105 3.89 6.60 17.77
CA ASP A 105 5.28 6.23 17.59
C ASP A 105 6.01 7.34 16.81
N GLY A 106 7.34 7.42 16.95
CA GLY A 106 8.12 8.48 16.32
C GLY A 106 9.41 8.82 17.06
N THR A 107 10.18 9.77 16.54
CA THR A 107 11.47 10.15 17.14
C THR A 107 11.33 11.38 18.02
N GLY A 108 11.86 11.31 19.24
CA GLY A 108 11.93 12.45 20.16
C GLY A 108 10.55 13.04 20.46
N ALA A 109 10.34 14.31 20.07
CA ALA A 109 9.09 15.03 20.31
C ALA A 109 7.93 14.56 19.40
N ALA A 110 8.18 13.85 18.29
CA ALA A 110 7.11 13.30 17.46
C ALA A 110 6.35 12.16 18.15
N ALA A 111 7.00 11.46 19.09
CA ALA A 111 6.36 10.43 19.88
C ALA A 111 5.41 11.03 20.92
N GLN A 112 4.37 10.31 21.28
CA GLN A 112 3.45 10.64 22.36
C GLN A 112 3.41 9.52 23.40
N PHE A 113 3.21 9.91 24.66
CA PHE A 113 2.91 9.02 25.78
C PHE A 113 1.67 9.54 26.49
N TYR A 114 0.96 8.70 27.23
CA TYR A 114 -0.05 9.18 28.16
C TYR A 114 0.29 8.68 29.55
N LYS A 115 0.82 9.61 30.36
CA LYS A 115 1.19 9.36 31.74
C LYS A 115 2.14 8.15 31.88
N PRO A 116 3.37 8.26 31.35
CA PRO A 116 4.36 7.19 31.42
C PRO A 116 4.66 6.84 32.89
N LEU A 117 4.63 5.55 33.18
CA LEU A 117 4.83 4.98 34.52
C LEU A 117 6.22 4.34 34.59
N GLY A 118 6.30 3.02 34.55
CA GLY A 118 7.55 2.27 34.69
C GLY A 118 8.58 2.60 33.63
N VAL A 119 9.85 2.71 34.03
CA VAL A 119 10.98 2.96 33.12
C VAL A 119 12.11 1.97 33.42
N ALA A 120 12.61 1.30 32.40
CA ALA A 120 13.81 0.47 32.47
C ALA A 120 14.79 0.85 31.35
N VAL A 121 16.08 0.55 31.52
CA VAL A 121 17.09 0.78 30.47
C VAL A 121 18.01 -0.44 30.37
N ASP A 122 18.34 -0.85 29.15
CA ASP A 122 19.27 -1.96 28.90
C ASP A 122 20.72 -1.48 28.76
N ALA A 123 21.66 -2.44 28.68
CA ALA A 123 23.08 -2.15 28.51
C ALA A 123 23.43 -1.47 27.17
N SER A 124 22.54 -1.56 26.17
CA SER A 124 22.68 -0.88 24.87
C SER A 124 22.10 0.54 24.89
N GLY A 125 21.50 0.98 26.01
CA GLY A 125 20.87 2.28 26.16
C GLY A 125 19.45 2.37 25.59
N ASN A 126 18.79 1.25 25.27
CA ASN A 126 17.37 1.28 24.94
C ASN A 126 16.55 1.45 26.23
N VAL A 127 15.56 2.34 26.19
CA VAL A 127 14.66 2.61 27.32
C VAL A 127 13.31 1.97 27.07
N TYR A 128 12.79 1.25 28.05
CA TYR A 128 11.51 0.55 28.00
C TYR A 128 10.54 1.24 28.95
N VAL A 129 9.34 1.54 28.46
CA VAL A 129 8.38 2.40 29.17
C VAL A 129 7.03 1.71 29.27
N GLY A 130 6.48 1.66 30.48
CA GLY A 130 5.06 1.40 30.69
C GLY A 130 4.27 2.66 30.37
N ASP A 131 3.67 2.73 29.19
CA ASP A 131 2.79 3.81 28.78
C ASP A 131 1.40 3.58 29.36
N GLY A 132 1.29 3.91 30.64
CA GLY A 132 0.28 3.37 31.55
C GLY A 132 -1.15 3.58 31.09
N PHE A 133 -1.49 4.78 30.62
CA PHE A 133 -2.87 5.10 30.24
C PHE A 133 -3.18 4.78 28.78
N ASN A 134 -2.16 4.38 28.01
CA ASN A 134 -2.34 3.79 26.69
C ASN A 134 -2.24 2.26 26.72
N HIS A 135 -2.06 1.65 27.89
CA HIS A 135 -2.01 0.19 28.05
C HIS A 135 -0.94 -0.50 27.20
N ARG A 136 0.20 0.18 27.02
CA ARG A 136 1.26 -0.23 26.09
C ARG A 136 2.62 -0.27 26.75
N ILE A 137 3.47 -1.15 26.23
CA ILE A 137 4.90 -1.13 26.47
C ILE A 137 5.56 -0.48 25.27
N ARG A 138 6.36 0.55 25.51
CA ARG A 138 7.06 1.32 24.47
C ARG A 138 8.56 1.07 24.60
N LYS A 139 9.26 1.00 23.47
CA LYS A 139 10.72 0.95 23.41
C LYS A 139 11.24 2.25 22.81
N ILE A 140 12.27 2.83 23.40
CA ILE A 140 12.97 4.01 22.92
C ILE A 140 14.42 3.62 22.64
N THR A 141 14.92 3.83 21.43
CA THR A 141 16.34 3.60 21.11
C THR A 141 17.24 4.71 21.69
N PRO A 142 18.56 4.53 21.77
CA PRO A 142 19.48 5.60 22.16
C PRO A 142 19.36 6.88 21.31
N ALA A 143 18.93 6.75 20.05
CA ALA A 143 18.66 7.87 19.14
C ALA A 143 17.32 8.56 19.40
N GLY A 144 16.52 8.09 20.36
CA GLY A 144 15.21 8.65 20.72
C GLY A 144 14.04 8.17 19.86
N VAL A 145 14.21 7.09 19.07
CA VAL A 145 13.13 6.51 18.27
C VAL A 145 12.22 5.68 19.17
N VAL A 146 10.95 6.05 19.27
CA VAL A 146 9.92 5.36 20.05
C VAL A 146 9.09 4.44 19.15
N THR A 147 8.97 3.17 19.56
CA THR A 147 8.04 2.20 18.96
C THR A 147 7.19 1.51 20.02
N THR A 148 5.99 1.08 19.63
CA THR A 148 5.17 0.20 20.45
C THR A 148 5.76 -1.21 20.41
N LEU A 149 6.18 -1.71 21.57
CA LEU A 149 6.82 -3.02 21.73
C LEU A 149 5.78 -4.12 21.96
N ALA A 150 4.76 -3.84 22.77
CA ALA A 150 3.63 -4.72 23.05
C ALA A 150 2.43 -3.92 23.59
N GLY A 151 1.22 -4.44 23.43
CA GLY A 151 -0.01 -3.81 23.94
C GLY A 151 -0.91 -3.32 22.80
N SER A 152 -1.91 -4.10 22.46
CA SER A 152 -2.90 -3.75 21.43
C SER A 152 -3.96 -2.80 21.98
N SER A 153 -4.53 -3.16 23.13
CA SER A 153 -5.59 -2.41 23.81
C SER A 153 -5.62 -2.74 25.30
N GLN A 154 -6.58 -2.12 26.01
CA GLN A 154 -6.92 -2.50 27.37
C GLN A 154 -7.43 -3.95 27.40
N GLY A 155 -6.84 -4.81 28.21
CA GLY A 155 -7.26 -6.20 28.37
C GLY A 155 -6.16 -7.08 28.93
N ASP A 156 -6.33 -8.40 28.87
CA ASP A 156 -5.44 -9.36 29.51
C ASP A 156 -5.00 -10.51 28.56
N ALA A 157 -5.25 -10.39 27.26
CA ALA A 157 -4.76 -11.38 26.31
C ALA A 157 -3.23 -11.51 26.33
N ASP A 158 -2.74 -12.74 26.30
CA ASP A 158 -1.32 -13.05 26.04
C ASP A 158 -1.09 -13.22 24.53
N GLY A 159 0.13 -12.97 24.05
CA GLY A 159 0.46 -13.08 22.64
C GLY A 159 1.76 -12.35 22.27
N THR A 160 2.09 -12.33 20.99
CA THR A 160 3.16 -11.47 20.46
C THR A 160 2.71 -10.00 20.44
N GLY A 161 3.64 -9.06 20.30
CA GLY A 161 3.44 -7.63 20.62
C GLY A 161 2.11 -6.99 20.20
N SER A 162 1.62 -7.25 18.98
CA SER A 162 0.36 -6.71 18.44
C SER A 162 -0.91 -7.40 18.94
N VAL A 163 -0.79 -8.55 19.61
CA VAL A 163 -1.91 -9.33 20.17
C VAL A 163 -1.99 -9.16 21.68
N ALA A 164 -0.84 -9.07 22.37
CA ALA A 164 -0.79 -8.93 23.81
C ALA A 164 -1.55 -7.68 24.28
N GLN A 165 -2.36 -7.82 25.32
CA GLN A 165 -3.07 -6.72 25.97
C GLN A 165 -2.54 -6.51 27.39
N PHE A 166 -2.66 -5.26 27.86
CA PHE A 166 -2.35 -4.88 29.22
C PHE A 166 -3.50 -4.04 29.79
N TYR A 167 -3.60 -3.92 31.09
CA TYR A 167 -4.43 -2.94 31.75
C TYR A 167 -3.60 -2.15 32.77
N ARG A 168 -3.02 -1.07 32.25
CA ARG A 168 -2.14 -0.11 32.94
C ARG A 168 -0.81 -0.74 33.36
N PRO A 169 0.11 -0.92 32.40
CA PRO A 169 1.45 -1.41 32.69
C PRO A 169 2.16 -0.43 33.61
N TYR A 170 2.36 -0.83 34.87
CA TYR A 170 2.68 0.09 35.96
C TYR A 170 4.16 0.13 36.27
N PHE A 171 4.82 -1.03 36.29
CA PHE A 171 6.26 -1.13 36.37
C PHE A 171 6.78 -1.98 35.22
N VAL A 172 8.03 -1.72 34.85
CA VAL A 172 8.74 -2.42 33.79
C VAL A 172 10.16 -2.64 34.28
N VAL A 173 10.64 -3.88 34.30
CA VAL A 173 12.01 -4.22 34.72
C VAL A 173 12.64 -5.20 33.75
N LEU A 174 13.96 -5.08 33.54
CA LEU A 174 14.74 -6.00 32.73
C LEU A 174 15.42 -7.04 33.63
N ASP A 175 15.53 -8.26 33.13
CA ASP A 175 16.42 -9.24 33.72
C ASP A 175 17.89 -8.86 33.48
N PRO A 176 18.85 -9.40 34.26
CA PRO A 176 20.26 -9.11 34.08
C PRO A 176 20.81 -9.47 32.69
N SER A 177 20.14 -10.37 31.97
CA SER A 177 20.53 -10.75 30.61
C SER A 177 20.10 -9.73 29.54
N GLY A 178 19.17 -8.81 29.88
CA GLY A 178 18.54 -7.88 28.95
C GLY A 178 17.59 -8.54 27.95
N LYS A 179 17.30 -9.83 28.09
CA LYS A 179 16.47 -10.62 27.16
C LYS A 179 15.02 -10.72 27.59
N ASN A 180 14.71 -10.42 28.85
CA ASN A 180 13.35 -10.54 29.37
C ASN A 180 12.94 -9.26 30.08
N LEU A 181 11.81 -8.72 29.65
CA LEU A 181 11.11 -7.63 30.32
C LEU A 181 9.99 -8.22 31.19
N TYR A 182 9.92 -7.81 32.44
CA TYR A 182 8.80 -8.14 33.33
C TYR A 182 7.97 -6.89 33.56
N VAL A 183 6.69 -7.03 33.28
CA VAL A 183 5.71 -5.94 33.30
C VAL A 183 4.70 -6.22 34.39
N GLY A 184 4.54 -5.29 35.32
CA GLY A 184 3.43 -5.27 36.25
C GLY A 184 2.16 -4.81 35.55
N ASP A 185 1.26 -5.73 35.28
CA ASP A 185 -0.03 -5.45 34.67
C ASP A 185 -1.07 -5.17 35.76
N TYR A 186 -1.15 -3.90 36.15
CA TYR A 186 -1.66 -3.49 37.46
C TYR A 186 -3.11 -3.87 37.70
N TYR A 187 -4.01 -3.56 36.75
CA TYR A 187 -5.43 -3.85 36.94
C TYR A 187 -5.82 -5.28 36.58
N ASN A 188 -4.95 -6.01 35.87
CA ASN A 188 -5.14 -7.44 35.62
C ASN A 188 -4.55 -8.31 36.73
N ASN A 189 -3.89 -7.72 37.74
CA ASN A 189 -3.25 -8.42 38.86
C ASN A 189 -2.20 -9.46 38.42
N LYS A 190 -1.47 -9.19 37.34
CA LYS A 190 -0.50 -10.11 36.75
C LYS A 190 0.89 -9.49 36.61
N ILE A 191 1.89 -10.36 36.55
CA ILE A 191 3.21 -10.03 36.03
C ILE A 191 3.35 -10.74 34.68
N LYS A 192 3.49 -9.97 33.60
CA LYS A 192 3.67 -10.51 32.26
C LYS A 192 5.15 -10.45 31.87
N LYS A 193 5.62 -11.48 31.18
CA LYS A 193 6.98 -11.58 30.67
C LYS A 193 6.98 -11.32 29.16
N ILE A 194 7.80 -10.39 28.70
CA ILE A 194 8.06 -10.14 27.28
C ILE A 194 9.50 -10.57 26.99
N THR A 195 9.68 -11.54 26.10
CA THR A 195 11.00 -11.95 25.61
C THR A 195 11.45 -11.01 24.49
N LEU A 196 12.69 -10.53 24.54
CA LEU A 196 13.25 -9.54 23.64
C LEU A 196 14.32 -10.13 22.70
N PRO A 197 14.41 -9.64 21.45
CA PRO A 197 13.50 -8.69 20.80
C PRO A 197 12.13 -9.33 20.51
N VAL A 198 11.06 -8.52 20.50
CA VAL A 198 9.74 -8.98 20.03
C VAL A 198 9.85 -9.29 18.53
N PRO A 199 9.42 -10.49 18.06
CA PRO A 199 9.53 -10.85 16.66
C PRO A 199 8.78 -9.88 15.75
N GLN A 200 9.45 -9.35 14.73
CA GLN A 200 8.84 -8.64 13.62
C GLN A 200 8.07 -9.64 12.76
N ILE A 201 6.80 -9.36 12.47
CA ILE A 201 5.94 -10.24 11.68
C ILE A 201 6.00 -9.80 10.22
N TYR A 202 6.22 -10.74 9.30
CA TYR A 202 6.27 -10.50 7.86
C TYR A 202 5.06 -11.13 7.17
N TYR A 203 4.49 -10.44 6.17
CA TYR A 203 3.58 -11.05 5.21
C TYR A 203 4.39 -11.58 4.02
N VAL A 204 4.11 -12.79 3.57
CA VAL A 204 4.75 -13.38 2.39
C VAL A 204 3.73 -13.46 1.27
N SER A 205 4.03 -12.82 0.14
CA SER A 205 3.25 -12.92 -1.09
C SER A 205 4.09 -13.41 -2.27
N THR A 206 3.43 -13.98 -3.28
CA THR A 206 4.07 -14.32 -4.55
C THR A 206 4.22 -13.06 -5.40
N LEU A 207 5.45 -12.59 -5.61
CA LEU A 207 5.73 -11.48 -6.53
C LEU A 207 5.63 -11.92 -7.99
N ALA A 208 6.17 -13.10 -8.30
CA ALA A 208 6.11 -13.67 -9.65
C ALA A 208 6.34 -15.18 -9.65
N GLY A 209 5.88 -15.85 -10.71
CA GLY A 209 6.14 -17.27 -10.94
C GLY A 209 4.98 -18.18 -10.55
N SER A 210 4.81 -19.26 -11.30
CA SER A 210 3.79 -20.29 -11.06
C SER A 210 4.32 -21.71 -11.10
N SER A 211 5.07 -22.03 -12.15
CA SER A 211 5.48 -23.39 -12.50
C SER A 211 6.80 -23.37 -13.27
N GLN A 212 7.35 -24.57 -13.49
CA GLN A 212 8.59 -24.75 -14.25
C GLN A 212 8.44 -24.29 -15.72
N GLY A 213 9.40 -23.49 -16.19
CA GLY A 213 9.46 -22.95 -17.55
C GLY A 213 10.19 -21.60 -17.59
N TYR A 214 10.13 -20.84 -18.68
CA TYR A 214 10.80 -19.52 -18.80
C TYR A 214 9.92 -18.42 -19.41
N VAL A 215 8.60 -18.57 -19.36
CA VAL A 215 7.65 -17.62 -19.92
C VAL A 215 7.80 -16.25 -19.23
N ASN A 216 7.91 -15.17 -20.02
CA ASN A 216 7.81 -13.79 -19.53
C ASN A 216 6.34 -13.46 -19.28
N GLY A 217 6.07 -12.52 -18.37
CA GLY A 217 4.71 -12.12 -18.01
C GLY A 217 4.66 -11.44 -16.66
N THR A 218 3.47 -11.04 -16.23
CA THR A 218 3.28 -10.37 -14.93
C THR A 218 2.83 -11.37 -13.87
N GLY A 219 3.43 -11.29 -12.68
CA GLY A 219 3.03 -12.11 -11.54
C GLY A 219 3.10 -13.61 -11.83
N ILE A 220 1.99 -14.31 -11.60
CA ILE A 220 1.90 -15.77 -11.76
C ILE A 220 1.91 -16.24 -13.23
N ALA A 221 1.73 -15.34 -14.21
CA ALA A 221 1.83 -15.70 -15.63
C ALA A 221 3.28 -16.03 -16.05
N ALA A 222 4.26 -15.47 -15.33
CA ALA A 222 5.66 -15.80 -15.54
C ALA A 222 5.98 -17.23 -15.09
N LYS A 223 6.97 -17.85 -15.75
CA LYS A 223 7.50 -19.16 -15.38
C LYS A 223 9.01 -19.09 -15.21
N PHE A 224 9.50 -19.91 -14.28
CA PHE A 224 10.93 -20.04 -13.94
C PHE A 224 11.31 -21.51 -13.76
N TYR A 225 12.57 -21.87 -13.91
CA TYR A 225 13.05 -23.22 -13.64
C TYR A 225 14.43 -23.19 -12.97
N GLY A 226 14.46 -23.61 -11.71
CA GLY A 226 15.68 -23.62 -10.90
C GLY A 226 16.10 -22.21 -10.48
N LEU A 227 15.25 -21.51 -9.75
CA LEU A 227 15.55 -20.18 -9.22
C LEU A 227 16.62 -20.29 -8.12
N PHE A 228 17.78 -19.65 -8.32
CA PHE A 228 18.88 -19.64 -7.36
C PHE A 228 19.08 -18.27 -6.73
N GLY A 229 20.07 -17.49 -7.17
CA GLY A 229 20.39 -16.19 -6.61
C GLY A 229 19.32 -15.17 -7.00
N VAL A 230 19.03 -14.27 -6.07
CA VAL A 230 18.14 -13.13 -6.24
C VAL A 230 18.85 -11.90 -5.68
N THR A 231 18.68 -10.74 -6.32
CA THR A 231 19.17 -9.45 -5.84
C THR A 231 18.14 -8.37 -6.19
N VAL A 232 18.16 -7.26 -5.47
CA VAL A 232 17.27 -6.11 -5.72
C VAL A 232 18.10 -4.85 -5.90
N ASP A 233 17.76 -4.01 -6.88
CA ASP A 233 18.41 -2.72 -7.09
C ASP A 233 17.76 -1.60 -6.27
N THR A 234 18.35 -0.40 -6.31
CA THR A 234 17.87 0.77 -5.56
C THR A 234 16.52 1.30 -6.03
N THR A 235 16.05 0.88 -7.20
CA THR A 235 14.72 1.23 -7.75
C THR A 235 13.68 0.13 -7.49
N GLY A 236 14.07 -0.95 -6.82
CA GLY A 236 13.20 -2.07 -6.49
C GLY A 236 13.07 -3.14 -7.58
N ASN A 237 13.84 -3.07 -8.68
CA ASN A 237 13.86 -4.18 -9.64
C ASN A 237 14.60 -5.37 -9.05
N VAL A 238 14.00 -6.54 -9.18
CA VAL A 238 14.56 -7.80 -8.73
C VAL A 238 15.20 -8.53 -9.91
N TYR A 239 16.47 -8.89 -9.77
CA TYR A 239 17.17 -9.72 -10.73
C TYR A 239 17.34 -11.13 -10.16
N VAL A 240 17.05 -12.14 -10.97
CA VAL A 240 17.12 -13.53 -10.53
C VAL A 240 17.79 -14.42 -11.56
N ALA A 241 18.61 -15.35 -11.07
CA ALA A 241 19.14 -16.43 -11.88
C ALA A 241 18.10 -17.53 -12.06
N ASP A 242 17.62 -17.66 -13.29
CA ASP A 242 16.74 -18.71 -13.74
C ASP A 242 17.61 -19.84 -14.33
N ALA A 243 18.23 -20.60 -13.41
CA ALA A 243 19.45 -21.35 -13.66
C ALA A 243 19.30 -22.41 -14.74
N PHE A 244 18.23 -23.19 -14.68
CA PHE A 244 18.01 -24.28 -15.63
C PHE A 244 17.42 -23.82 -16.95
N ASN A 245 17.03 -22.55 -17.05
CA ASN A 245 16.71 -21.90 -18.31
C ASN A 245 17.86 -21.05 -18.86
N HIS A 246 19.03 -21.06 -18.22
CA HIS A 246 20.24 -20.38 -18.70
C HIS A 246 20.06 -18.85 -18.85
N ARG A 247 19.27 -18.25 -17.96
CA ARG A 247 18.85 -16.85 -18.08
C ARG A 247 18.99 -16.08 -16.78
N ILE A 248 19.21 -14.77 -16.92
CA ILE A 248 18.95 -13.79 -15.87
C ILE A 248 17.64 -13.10 -16.19
N ARG A 249 16.71 -13.10 -15.24
CA ARG A 249 15.39 -12.48 -15.37
C ARG A 249 15.36 -11.20 -14.55
N ARG A 250 14.68 -10.17 -15.05
CA ARG A 250 14.40 -8.93 -14.34
C ARG A 250 12.91 -8.87 -14.03
N ILE A 251 12.56 -8.48 -12.82
CA ILE A 251 11.21 -8.37 -12.31
C ILE A 251 11.05 -6.96 -11.76
N THR A 252 10.08 -6.20 -12.26
CA THR A 252 9.79 -4.85 -11.72
C THR A 252 9.06 -4.94 -10.39
N PRO A 253 8.95 -3.85 -9.61
CA PRO A 253 8.11 -3.82 -8.41
C PRO A 253 6.66 -4.27 -8.65
N ALA A 254 6.11 -3.97 -9.83
CA ALA A 254 4.78 -4.41 -10.30
C ALA A 254 4.71 -5.90 -10.72
N GLY A 255 5.79 -6.68 -10.54
CA GLY A 255 5.82 -8.11 -10.86
C GLY A 255 5.97 -8.44 -12.35
N VAL A 256 6.33 -7.48 -13.21
CA VAL A 256 6.53 -7.72 -14.64
C VAL A 256 7.89 -8.40 -14.86
N VAL A 257 7.87 -9.64 -15.37
CA VAL A 257 9.05 -10.46 -15.61
C VAL A 257 9.49 -10.41 -17.07
N THR A 258 10.75 -10.02 -17.31
CA THR A 258 11.40 -10.11 -18.62
C THR A 258 12.70 -10.91 -18.56
N THR A 259 13.15 -11.44 -19.70
CA THR A 259 14.52 -11.95 -19.83
C THR A 259 15.45 -10.74 -19.97
N PHE A 260 16.33 -10.55 -18.99
CA PHE A 260 17.32 -9.47 -19.03
C PHE A 260 18.52 -9.85 -19.90
N ALA A 261 19.02 -11.08 -19.74
CA ALA A 261 20.04 -11.67 -20.59
C ALA A 261 20.02 -13.20 -20.56
N GLY A 262 20.65 -13.82 -21.57
CA GLY A 262 20.77 -15.27 -21.68
C GLY A 262 19.73 -15.91 -22.60
N SER A 263 20.06 -17.08 -23.13
CA SER A 263 19.20 -17.84 -24.04
C SER A 263 19.26 -19.34 -23.81
N SER A 264 20.44 -19.93 -24.00
CA SER A 264 20.72 -21.36 -23.90
C SER A 264 22.04 -21.63 -23.19
N ALA A 265 22.30 -22.91 -22.88
CA ALA A 265 23.58 -23.38 -22.36
C ALA A 265 24.74 -22.95 -23.27
N GLY A 266 25.73 -22.25 -22.72
CA GLY A 266 26.91 -21.78 -23.45
C GLY A 266 27.59 -20.65 -22.69
N SER A 267 28.68 -20.09 -23.22
CA SER A 267 29.46 -19.02 -22.56
C SER A 267 29.66 -17.78 -23.43
N ALA A 268 28.94 -17.66 -24.55
CA ALA A 268 29.05 -16.51 -25.44
C ALA A 268 28.70 -15.20 -24.72
N ASP A 269 29.56 -14.20 -24.86
CA ASP A 269 29.26 -12.80 -24.54
C ASP A 269 28.31 -12.20 -25.59
N GLY A 270 27.61 -11.12 -25.25
CA GLY A 270 26.63 -10.51 -26.14
C GLY A 270 25.59 -9.68 -25.40
N THR A 271 24.65 -9.07 -26.14
CA THR A 271 23.59 -8.25 -25.56
C THR A 271 22.29 -9.03 -25.43
N GLY A 272 21.66 -8.98 -24.24
CA GLY A 272 20.37 -9.61 -23.99
C GLY A 272 20.39 -11.11 -24.26
N THR A 273 19.52 -11.58 -25.14
CA THR A 273 19.40 -13.01 -25.49
C THR A 273 20.51 -13.52 -26.41
N ALA A 274 21.36 -12.65 -26.97
CA ALA A 274 22.53 -13.09 -27.74
C ALA A 274 23.62 -13.68 -26.83
N ALA A 275 23.66 -13.29 -25.55
CA ALA A 275 24.51 -13.90 -24.56
C ALA A 275 24.03 -15.30 -24.17
N GLN A 276 24.96 -16.15 -23.73
CA GLN A 276 24.68 -17.51 -23.24
C GLN A 276 25.27 -17.69 -21.84
N PHE A 277 24.56 -18.46 -21.00
CA PHE A 277 24.98 -18.88 -19.67
C PHE A 277 24.81 -20.39 -19.51
N ASN A 278 25.47 -21.01 -18.54
CA ASN A 278 25.31 -22.42 -18.23
C ASN A 278 25.09 -22.63 -16.71
N ASP A 279 23.83 -22.85 -16.31
CA ASP A 279 23.44 -22.97 -14.89
C ASP A 279 23.87 -21.74 -14.07
N PRO A 280 23.48 -20.50 -14.46
CA PRO A 280 23.82 -19.31 -13.66
C PRO A 280 23.20 -19.43 -12.27
N ARG A 281 23.93 -19.05 -11.21
CA ARG A 281 23.46 -19.19 -9.82
C ARG A 281 23.39 -17.89 -9.06
N GLY A 282 24.50 -17.38 -8.55
CA GLY A 282 24.53 -16.13 -7.81
C GLY A 282 24.34 -14.94 -8.73
N VAL A 283 23.61 -13.94 -8.24
CA VAL A 283 23.49 -12.61 -8.87
C VAL A 283 23.68 -11.54 -7.81
N ALA A 284 24.33 -10.43 -8.18
CA ALA A 284 24.46 -9.23 -7.37
C ALA A 284 24.36 -8.00 -8.27
N VAL A 285 23.86 -6.88 -7.76
CA VAL A 285 23.76 -5.62 -8.50
C VAL A 285 24.52 -4.52 -7.76
N ASP A 286 25.28 -3.71 -8.49
CA ASP A 286 25.97 -2.55 -7.93
C ASP A 286 25.09 -1.28 -7.99
N ALA A 287 25.54 -0.21 -7.35
CA ALA A 287 24.84 1.08 -7.33
C ALA A 287 24.74 1.75 -8.71
N SER A 288 25.51 1.31 -9.70
CA SER A 288 25.42 1.76 -11.10
C SER A 288 24.49 0.90 -11.94
N GLY A 289 23.83 -0.11 -11.34
CA GLY A 289 22.93 -1.03 -12.00
C GLY A 289 23.63 -2.14 -12.81
N ASN A 290 24.95 -2.33 -12.66
CA ASN A 290 25.60 -3.49 -13.26
C ASN A 290 25.26 -4.75 -12.47
N VAL A 291 24.90 -5.83 -13.18
CA VAL A 291 24.58 -7.12 -12.60
C VAL A 291 25.75 -8.08 -12.78
N TYR A 292 26.21 -8.68 -11.70
CA TYR A 292 27.28 -9.68 -11.69
C TYR A 292 26.67 -11.05 -11.50
N VAL A 293 27.18 -12.05 -12.22
CA VAL A 293 26.58 -13.39 -12.29
C VAL A 293 27.65 -14.45 -12.13
N ALA A 294 27.42 -15.43 -11.26
CA ALA A 294 28.19 -16.67 -11.27
C ALA A 294 27.62 -17.65 -12.31
N ASP A 295 28.37 -17.85 -13.39
CA ASP A 295 28.04 -18.75 -14.48
C ASP A 295 28.63 -20.14 -14.19
N ARG A 296 27.95 -20.88 -13.31
CA ARG A 296 28.50 -21.98 -12.53
C ARG A 296 29.17 -23.06 -13.38
N ARG A 297 28.47 -23.58 -14.40
CA ARG A 297 29.00 -24.69 -15.21
C ARG A 297 30.01 -24.24 -16.25
N ASN A 298 30.08 -22.95 -16.54
CA ASN A 298 31.17 -22.38 -17.34
C ASN A 298 32.38 -21.99 -16.49
N HIS A 299 32.27 -21.99 -15.16
CA HIS A 299 33.34 -21.58 -14.24
C HIS A 299 33.76 -20.12 -14.39
N ASN A 300 32.82 -19.26 -14.80
CA ASN A 300 33.07 -17.85 -15.05
C ASN A 300 32.25 -16.97 -14.11
N ILE A 301 32.74 -15.75 -13.93
CA ILE A 301 31.98 -14.63 -13.38
C ILE A 301 31.72 -13.65 -14.53
N ARG A 302 30.45 -13.33 -14.75
CA ARG A 302 29.98 -12.49 -15.85
C ARG A 302 29.50 -11.16 -15.30
N LYS A 303 29.64 -10.09 -16.09
CA LYS A 303 29.11 -8.76 -15.79
C LYS A 303 28.13 -8.36 -16.88
N ILE A 304 26.97 -7.86 -16.48
CA ILE A 304 25.91 -7.35 -17.34
C ILE A 304 25.75 -5.85 -17.06
N SER A 305 25.87 -5.01 -18.07
CA SER A 305 25.58 -3.58 -17.92
C SER A 305 24.07 -3.32 -17.79
N PRO A 306 23.63 -2.13 -17.33
CA PRO A 306 22.20 -1.76 -17.34
C PRO A 306 21.54 -1.89 -18.72
N ALA A 307 22.31 -1.74 -19.80
CA ALA A 307 21.87 -1.92 -21.18
C ALA A 307 21.78 -3.39 -21.63
N GLY A 308 22.05 -4.35 -20.74
CA GLY A 308 21.97 -5.79 -21.03
C GLY A 308 23.20 -6.37 -21.74
N VAL A 309 24.32 -5.65 -21.81
CA VAL A 309 25.56 -6.15 -22.43
C VAL A 309 26.29 -7.06 -21.46
N VAL A 310 26.41 -8.35 -21.80
CA VAL A 310 27.10 -9.38 -21.03
C VAL A 310 28.54 -9.50 -21.48
N THR A 311 29.46 -9.46 -20.52
CA THR A 311 30.91 -9.69 -20.70
C THR A 311 31.44 -10.67 -19.66
N THR A 312 32.50 -11.40 -19.99
CA THR A 312 33.22 -12.23 -19.01
C THR A 312 34.18 -11.37 -18.18
N LEU A 313 33.92 -11.24 -16.88
CA LEU A 313 34.76 -10.48 -15.96
C LEU A 313 36.01 -11.27 -15.56
N ALA A 314 35.84 -12.56 -15.24
CA ALA A 314 36.93 -13.46 -14.89
C ALA A 314 36.51 -14.94 -15.05
N GLY A 315 37.50 -15.82 -15.17
CA GLY A 315 37.30 -17.25 -15.40
C GLY A 315 37.55 -17.67 -16.84
N ASN A 316 37.71 -18.97 -17.04
CA ASN A 316 37.95 -19.57 -18.35
C ASN A 316 37.04 -20.78 -18.56
N SER A 317 36.15 -20.67 -19.54
CA SER A 317 35.22 -21.72 -19.94
C SER A 317 35.95 -23.04 -20.23
N GLY A 318 35.64 -24.10 -19.47
CA GLY A 318 36.23 -25.43 -19.64
C GLY A 318 37.51 -25.67 -18.82
N SER A 319 37.99 -24.70 -18.03
CA SER A 319 39.16 -24.86 -17.17
C SER A 319 38.80 -24.68 -15.69
N ALA A 320 38.29 -25.75 -15.07
CA ALA A 320 37.98 -25.76 -13.65
C ALA A 320 39.26 -25.79 -12.79
N GLY A 321 39.39 -24.90 -11.82
CA GLY A 321 40.57 -24.82 -10.96
C GLY A 321 40.46 -23.72 -9.93
N SER A 322 41.53 -23.45 -9.18
CA SER A 322 41.57 -22.42 -8.13
C SER A 322 42.69 -21.40 -8.30
N ALA A 323 43.30 -21.34 -9.49
CA ALA A 323 44.36 -20.39 -9.80
C ALA A 323 43.86 -18.94 -9.64
N ASP A 324 44.64 -18.14 -8.93
CA ASP A 324 44.51 -16.68 -8.92
C ASP A 324 45.08 -16.12 -10.24
N GLY A 325 44.65 -14.92 -10.64
CA GLY A 325 45.03 -14.34 -11.93
C GLY A 325 44.11 -13.21 -12.35
N THR A 326 44.33 -12.66 -13.54
CA THR A 326 43.48 -11.58 -14.08
C THR A 326 42.63 -12.11 -15.24
N GLY A 327 41.34 -11.78 -15.25
CA GLY A 327 40.41 -12.16 -16.31
C GLY A 327 40.37 -13.67 -16.53
N SER A 328 40.68 -14.12 -17.74
CA SER A 328 40.69 -15.54 -18.14
C SER A 328 41.87 -16.35 -17.60
N SER A 329 42.87 -15.72 -16.98
CA SER A 329 43.95 -16.45 -16.29
C SER A 329 43.51 -16.99 -14.93
N ALA A 330 42.47 -16.40 -14.33
CA ALA A 330 41.89 -16.91 -13.10
C ALA A 330 41.02 -18.14 -13.37
N GLN A 331 40.98 -19.08 -12.43
CA GLN A 331 40.13 -20.27 -12.50
C GLN A 331 39.20 -20.35 -11.30
N PHE A 332 37.98 -20.83 -11.54
CA PHE A 332 36.98 -21.16 -10.53
C PHE A 332 36.53 -22.61 -10.70
N ARG A 333 35.84 -23.17 -9.70
CA ARG A 333 35.21 -24.48 -9.79
C ARG A 333 33.79 -24.41 -9.24
N TYR A 334 32.84 -24.39 -10.17
CA TYR A 334 31.41 -24.24 -9.88
C TYR A 334 31.09 -23.03 -8.98
N PRO A 335 31.41 -21.78 -9.37
CA PRO A 335 31.08 -20.62 -8.54
C PRO A 335 29.56 -20.55 -8.27
N HIS A 336 29.19 -20.17 -7.05
CA HIS A 336 27.80 -20.10 -6.59
C HIS A 336 27.37 -18.67 -6.30
N GLY A 337 27.50 -18.18 -5.05
CA GLY A 337 27.10 -16.84 -4.67
C GLY A 337 28.09 -15.79 -5.16
N VAL A 338 27.57 -14.60 -5.46
CA VAL A 338 28.35 -13.40 -5.73
C VAL A 338 27.79 -12.24 -4.91
N ALA A 339 28.65 -11.33 -4.47
CA ALA A 339 28.28 -10.08 -3.82
C ALA A 339 29.21 -8.98 -4.30
N VAL A 340 28.74 -7.73 -4.40
CA VAL A 340 29.54 -6.59 -4.84
C VAL A 340 29.56 -5.53 -3.74
N ASP A 341 30.75 -5.03 -3.39
CA ASP A 341 30.90 -3.95 -2.41
C ASP A 341 30.77 -2.56 -3.04
N VAL A 342 30.72 -1.53 -2.20
CA VAL A 342 30.60 -0.12 -2.61
C VAL A 342 31.76 0.35 -3.50
N ASN A 343 32.91 -0.31 -3.45
CA ASN A 343 34.07 0.00 -4.29
C ASN A 343 34.08 -0.81 -5.61
N GLY A 344 33.04 -1.60 -5.86
CA GLY A 344 32.92 -2.45 -7.04
C GLY A 344 33.74 -3.74 -6.99
N ASN A 345 34.29 -4.13 -5.83
CA ASN A 345 34.91 -5.45 -5.71
C ASN A 345 33.83 -6.53 -5.61
N VAL A 346 34.04 -7.63 -6.32
CA VAL A 346 33.12 -8.77 -6.34
C VAL A 346 33.68 -9.90 -5.48
N TYR A 347 32.92 -10.36 -4.51
CA TYR A 347 33.22 -11.54 -3.70
C TYR A 347 32.46 -12.73 -4.23
N VAL A 348 33.12 -13.88 -4.31
CA VAL A 348 32.59 -15.08 -4.96
C VAL A 348 32.75 -16.28 -4.04
N ALA A 349 31.67 -17.01 -3.80
CA ALA A 349 31.76 -18.37 -3.27
C ALA A 349 32.21 -19.33 -4.37
N ASP A 350 33.49 -19.68 -4.36
CA ASP A 350 34.08 -20.67 -5.24
C ASP A 350 33.81 -22.07 -4.66
N HIS A 351 32.54 -22.45 -4.75
CA HIS A 351 31.91 -23.56 -4.03
C HIS A 351 32.70 -24.87 -4.14
N GLY A 352 33.11 -25.25 -5.36
CA GLY A 352 33.84 -26.49 -5.61
C GLY A 352 35.30 -26.48 -5.17
N ASN A 353 35.87 -25.31 -4.89
CA ASN A 353 37.22 -25.17 -4.33
C ASN A 353 37.22 -24.85 -2.83
N HIS A 354 36.05 -24.66 -2.21
CA HIS A 354 35.89 -24.36 -0.79
C HIS A 354 36.57 -23.05 -0.36
N ARG A 355 36.47 -22.03 -1.21
CA ARG A 355 37.11 -20.72 -1.03
C ARG A 355 36.14 -19.59 -1.25
N ILE A 356 36.46 -18.45 -0.66
CA ILE A 356 35.91 -17.15 -1.04
C ILE A 356 36.97 -16.41 -1.84
N ARG A 357 36.62 -15.99 -3.05
CA ARG A 357 37.51 -15.27 -3.97
C ARG A 357 37.08 -13.80 -4.04
N LYS A 358 38.04 -12.90 -4.22
CA LYS A 358 37.78 -11.46 -4.43
C LYS A 358 38.26 -11.06 -5.81
N ILE A 359 37.42 -10.34 -6.54
CA ILE A 359 37.70 -9.80 -7.87
C ILE A 359 37.64 -8.28 -7.78
N THR A 360 38.69 -7.60 -8.21
CA THR A 360 38.69 -6.13 -8.31
C THR A 360 37.94 -5.67 -9.56
N PRO A 361 37.54 -4.37 -9.67
CA PRO A 361 36.97 -3.84 -10.92
C PRO A 361 37.83 -4.06 -12.17
N ALA A 362 39.15 -4.21 -12.00
CA ALA A 362 40.10 -4.52 -13.07
C ALA A 362 40.16 -6.02 -13.45
N GLY A 363 39.34 -6.88 -12.83
CA GLY A 363 39.29 -8.31 -13.11
C GLY A 363 40.39 -9.14 -12.43
N VAL A 364 41.15 -8.56 -11.49
CA VAL A 364 42.18 -9.29 -10.72
C VAL A 364 41.50 -10.15 -9.66
N VAL A 365 41.67 -11.46 -9.74
CA VAL A 365 41.13 -12.46 -8.82
C VAL A 365 42.19 -12.91 -7.82
N THR A 366 41.85 -12.87 -6.53
CA THR A 366 42.67 -13.39 -5.42
C THR A 366 41.86 -14.30 -4.51
N THR A 367 42.51 -15.26 -3.86
CA THR A 367 41.89 -16.02 -2.77
C THR A 367 41.79 -15.13 -1.51
N PHE A 368 40.57 -14.76 -1.13
CA PHE A 368 40.32 -13.90 0.02
C PHE A 368 40.32 -14.70 1.33
N ALA A 369 39.70 -15.87 1.34
CA ALA A 369 39.73 -16.81 2.46
C ALA A 369 39.41 -18.24 2.03
N GLY A 370 39.79 -19.21 2.87
CA GLY A 370 39.56 -20.63 2.63
C GLY A 370 40.74 -21.33 1.96
N SER A 371 40.89 -22.62 2.20
CA SER A 371 41.95 -23.45 1.62
C SER A 371 41.40 -24.75 1.03
N SER A 372 41.09 -25.71 1.91
CA SER A 372 40.54 -27.02 1.59
C SER A 372 39.16 -27.20 2.22
N GLN A 373 38.48 -28.27 1.82
CA GLN A 373 37.26 -28.72 2.48
C GLN A 373 37.48 -28.89 3.99
N GLY A 374 36.54 -28.40 4.79
CA GLY A 374 36.51 -28.60 6.24
C GLY A 374 35.93 -27.40 6.98
N TYR A 375 36.18 -27.34 8.28
CA TYR A 375 35.75 -26.25 9.15
C TYR A 375 36.93 -25.78 10.00
N ALA A 376 37.29 -24.51 9.87
CA ALA A 376 38.25 -23.83 10.73
C ALA A 376 38.03 -22.32 10.61
N ASP A 377 37.94 -21.63 11.75
CA ASP A 377 38.13 -20.18 11.84
C ASP A 377 39.63 -19.84 11.67
N GLY A 378 39.95 -18.62 11.27
CA GLY A 378 41.32 -18.21 10.99
C GLY A 378 41.42 -17.11 9.94
N THR A 379 42.63 -16.64 9.66
CA THR A 379 42.86 -15.56 8.69
C THR A 379 43.21 -16.13 7.31
N GLY A 380 42.53 -15.65 6.27
CA GLY A 380 42.79 -16.03 4.88
C GLY A 380 42.70 -17.53 4.65
N ILE A 381 43.80 -18.13 4.17
CA ILE A 381 43.87 -19.57 3.86
C ILE A 381 43.92 -20.49 5.09
N ALA A 382 44.16 -19.94 6.29
CA ALA A 382 44.09 -20.73 7.53
C ALA A 382 42.65 -21.17 7.85
N ALA A 383 41.66 -20.40 7.38
CA ALA A 383 40.26 -20.77 7.48
C ALA A 383 39.92 -21.92 6.51
N LYS A 384 38.90 -22.70 6.85
CA LYS A 384 38.33 -23.75 6.00
C LYS A 384 36.82 -23.58 5.87
N PHE A 385 36.32 -23.89 4.69
CA PHE A 385 34.89 -23.94 4.36
C PHE A 385 34.55 -25.32 3.79
N ASN A 386 33.27 -25.67 3.77
CA ASN A 386 32.77 -26.88 3.16
C ASN A 386 31.60 -26.52 2.24
N SER A 387 31.96 -26.33 0.97
CA SER A 387 31.05 -25.92 -0.11
C SER A 387 30.29 -24.62 0.20
N PRO A 388 31.00 -23.48 0.33
CA PRO A 388 30.34 -22.19 0.55
C PRO A 388 29.40 -21.87 -0.60
N ASN A 389 28.24 -21.28 -0.31
CA ASN A 389 27.18 -21.08 -1.29
C ASN A 389 26.78 -19.60 -1.41
N GLY A 390 25.92 -19.07 -0.53
CA GLY A 390 25.57 -17.66 -0.49
C GLY A 390 26.69 -16.79 0.07
N VAL A 391 26.88 -15.60 -0.50
CA VAL A 391 27.76 -14.55 0.02
C VAL A 391 27.03 -13.21 0.01
N ALA A 392 27.27 -12.39 1.02
CA ALA A 392 26.80 -11.01 1.09
C ALA A 392 27.91 -10.13 1.66
N VAL A 393 27.93 -8.84 1.32
CA VAL A 393 28.90 -7.88 1.85
C VAL A 393 28.18 -6.68 2.44
N ASP A 394 28.54 -6.27 3.65
CA ASP A 394 27.97 -5.08 4.28
C ASP A 394 28.73 -3.80 3.90
N ALA A 395 28.17 -2.65 4.26
CA ALA A 395 28.77 -1.34 3.97
C ALA A 395 30.14 -1.13 4.65
N SER A 396 30.46 -1.90 5.68
CA SER A 396 31.77 -1.89 6.35
C SER A 396 32.78 -2.83 5.68
N GLY A 397 32.39 -3.54 4.62
CA GLY A 397 33.21 -4.49 3.89
C GLY A 397 33.35 -5.86 4.56
N ASN A 398 32.51 -6.18 5.58
CA ASN A 398 32.48 -7.54 6.10
C ASN A 398 31.70 -8.45 5.14
N VAL A 399 32.22 -9.64 4.91
CA VAL A 399 31.60 -10.65 4.03
C VAL A 399 30.95 -11.74 4.88
N TYR A 400 29.68 -12.00 4.66
CA TYR A 400 28.92 -13.08 5.30
C TYR A 400 28.78 -14.24 4.32
N VAL A 401 28.98 -15.46 4.80
CA VAL A 401 29.08 -16.66 3.96
C VAL A 401 28.20 -17.76 4.54
N ALA A 402 27.34 -18.35 3.71
CA ALA A 402 26.69 -19.63 4.03
C ALA A 402 27.68 -20.77 3.77
N ASP A 403 28.20 -21.34 4.85
CA ASP A 403 29.11 -22.48 4.85
C ASP A 403 28.29 -23.78 4.97
N VAL A 404 27.65 -24.12 3.84
CA VAL A 404 26.44 -24.95 3.79
C VAL A 404 26.61 -26.32 4.41
N LEU A 405 27.65 -27.05 4.03
CA LEU A 405 27.85 -28.42 4.52
C LEU A 405 28.47 -28.46 5.92
N ASN A 406 28.82 -27.30 6.48
CA ASN A 406 29.13 -27.15 7.89
C ASN A 406 27.92 -26.64 8.70
N SER A 407 26.77 -26.36 8.06
CA SER A 407 25.56 -25.77 8.65
C SER A 407 25.82 -24.49 9.46
N LYS A 408 26.72 -23.63 8.95
CA LYS A 408 27.17 -22.41 9.64
C LYS A 408 27.06 -21.19 8.76
N ILE A 409 26.95 -20.03 9.42
CA ILE A 409 27.16 -18.73 8.80
C ILE A 409 28.47 -18.17 9.31
N ARG A 410 29.35 -17.83 8.38
CA ARG A 410 30.69 -17.33 8.67
C ARG A 410 30.75 -15.85 8.32
N LYS A 411 31.50 -15.08 9.10
CA LYS A 411 31.80 -13.66 8.82
C LYS A 411 33.29 -13.52 8.57
N ILE A 412 33.63 -12.78 7.53
CA ILE A 412 34.99 -12.45 7.14
C ILE A 412 35.15 -10.93 7.27
N SER A 413 36.08 -10.46 8.08
CA SER A 413 36.38 -9.02 8.17
C SER A 413 37.10 -8.54 6.89
N PRO A 414 37.18 -7.21 6.64
CA PRO A 414 37.99 -6.67 5.54
C PRO A 414 39.47 -7.12 5.57
N ALA A 415 40.00 -7.44 6.75
CA ALA A 415 41.36 -7.95 6.95
C ALA A 415 41.49 -9.47 6.66
N GLY A 416 40.42 -10.14 6.23
CA GLY A 416 40.41 -11.57 5.90
C GLY A 416 40.30 -12.50 7.11
N VAL A 417 39.93 -11.98 8.29
CA VAL A 417 39.74 -12.80 9.50
C VAL A 417 38.36 -13.46 9.42
N VAL A 418 38.33 -14.79 9.36
CA VAL A 418 37.10 -15.61 9.35
C VAL A 418 36.74 -16.03 10.77
N THR A 419 35.51 -15.73 11.16
CA THR A 419 34.89 -16.15 12.43
C THR A 419 33.53 -16.81 12.18
N THR A 420 33.13 -17.72 13.05
CA THR A 420 31.77 -18.26 13.05
C THR A 420 30.78 -17.22 13.59
N PHE A 421 29.92 -16.71 12.71
CA PHE A 421 28.93 -15.67 13.03
C PHE A 421 27.67 -16.25 13.65
N ALA A 422 27.23 -17.40 13.13
CA ALA A 422 26.15 -18.18 13.72
C ALA A 422 26.43 -19.67 13.56
N ASP A 423 26.34 -20.38 14.69
CA ASP A 423 26.48 -21.82 14.77
C ASP A 423 25.16 -22.44 15.21
N THR A 424 24.47 -23.10 14.29
CA THR A 424 23.21 -23.77 14.63
C THR A 424 23.05 -25.04 13.84
N SER A 425 23.89 -26.03 14.13
CA SER A 425 23.73 -27.41 13.68
C SER A 425 22.34 -28.00 13.97
N THR A 426 21.55 -27.38 14.86
CA THR A 426 20.17 -27.74 15.18
C THR A 426 19.09 -26.87 14.53
N LEU A 427 19.43 -25.69 13.99
CA LEU A 427 18.45 -24.75 13.41
C LEU A 427 18.60 -24.58 11.90
N PHE A 428 19.81 -24.69 11.34
CA PHE A 428 20.05 -24.61 9.89
C PHE A 428 20.17 -26.02 9.31
N GLY A 429 19.23 -26.38 8.44
CA GLY A 429 19.30 -27.63 7.69
C GLY A 429 20.20 -27.49 6.46
N PHE A 430 20.01 -26.42 5.70
CA PHE A 430 20.74 -26.15 4.46
C PHE A 430 20.70 -24.64 4.17
N PRO A 431 21.58 -23.83 4.80
CA PRO A 431 21.56 -22.38 4.60
C PRO A 431 21.98 -22.08 3.16
N GLY A 432 21.06 -21.52 2.36
CA GLY A 432 21.27 -21.26 0.94
C GLY A 432 21.89 -19.87 0.71
N GLY A 433 21.03 -18.93 0.35
CA GLY A 433 21.36 -17.53 0.10
C GLY A 433 21.53 -16.75 1.40
N VAL A 434 22.33 -15.70 1.30
CA VAL A 434 22.63 -14.77 2.39
C VAL A 434 22.44 -13.37 1.84
N ALA A 435 21.75 -12.51 2.60
CA ALA A 435 21.68 -11.08 2.36
C ALA A 435 21.97 -10.33 3.65
N VAL A 436 22.41 -9.08 3.56
CA VAL A 436 22.68 -8.23 4.72
C VAL A 436 22.07 -6.85 4.50
N ASP A 437 21.37 -6.32 5.51
CA ASP A 437 20.81 -4.98 5.45
C ASP A 437 21.79 -3.91 5.95
N ALA A 438 21.43 -2.64 5.79
CA ALA A 438 22.25 -1.51 6.26
C ALA A 438 22.46 -1.48 7.78
N CYS A 439 21.59 -2.15 8.55
CA CYS A 439 21.72 -2.28 10.00
C CYS A 439 22.65 -3.44 10.40
N GLY A 440 23.16 -4.21 9.44
CA GLY A 440 24.00 -5.39 9.66
C GLY A 440 23.21 -6.65 10.06
N ASN A 441 21.89 -6.66 9.90
CA ASN A 441 21.13 -7.90 10.05
C ASN A 441 21.33 -8.80 8.83
N VAL A 442 21.51 -10.09 9.07
CA VAL A 442 21.74 -11.11 8.04
C VAL A 442 20.48 -11.93 7.82
N TYR A 443 20.02 -12.03 6.58
CA TYR A 443 18.83 -12.75 6.16
C TYR A 443 19.24 -14.02 5.42
N ILE A 444 18.53 -15.13 5.70
CA ILE A 444 18.94 -16.47 5.26
C ILE A 444 17.74 -17.28 4.84
N GLY A 445 17.79 -17.83 3.62
CA GLY A 445 16.89 -18.91 3.20
C GLY A 445 17.41 -20.24 3.72
N ASP A 446 16.57 -20.99 4.42
CA ASP A 446 16.93 -22.28 5.02
C ASP A 446 15.77 -23.27 5.03
N ASN A 447 15.90 -24.33 4.24
CA ASN A 447 14.97 -25.46 4.08
C ASN A 447 13.51 -25.09 3.74
N ALA A 448 12.71 -24.67 4.72
CA ALA A 448 11.33 -24.23 4.54
C ALA A 448 11.03 -22.89 5.23
N THR A 449 12.07 -22.18 5.64
CA THR A 449 11.99 -20.96 6.44
C THR A 449 12.91 -19.88 5.90
N VAL A 450 12.56 -18.64 6.20
CA VAL A 450 13.43 -17.48 6.05
C VAL A 450 13.74 -16.96 7.44
N ARG A 451 15.02 -16.80 7.74
CA ARG A 451 15.53 -16.44 9.06
C ARG A 451 16.27 -15.11 9.01
N LYS A 452 16.28 -14.40 10.14
CA LYS A 452 17.05 -13.19 10.37
C LYS A 452 18.00 -13.40 11.54
N ILE A 453 19.25 -12.97 11.38
CA ILE A 453 20.27 -12.93 12.40
C ILE A 453 20.60 -11.46 12.66
N THR A 454 20.48 -11.00 13.90
CA THR A 454 20.88 -9.63 14.27
C THR A 454 22.41 -9.48 14.23
N PRO A 455 22.96 -8.26 14.20
CA PRO A 455 24.41 -8.04 14.35
C PRO A 455 25.01 -8.68 15.61
N THR A 456 24.19 -8.85 16.65
CA THR A 456 24.58 -9.49 17.92
C THR A 456 24.48 -11.02 17.89
N GLY A 457 24.11 -11.61 16.75
CA GLY A 457 24.00 -13.07 16.57
C GLY A 457 22.67 -13.68 17.00
N ALA A 458 21.64 -12.88 17.33
CA ALA A 458 20.33 -13.42 17.72
C ALA A 458 19.55 -13.87 16.47
N ILE A 459 19.03 -15.10 16.48
CA ILE A 459 18.38 -15.73 15.32
C ILE A 459 16.87 -15.80 15.54
N THR A 460 16.10 -15.34 14.55
CA THR A 460 14.63 -15.41 14.54
C THR A 460 14.14 -15.94 13.20
N THR A 461 13.14 -16.81 13.21
CA THR A 461 12.39 -17.14 11.99
C THR A 461 11.48 -15.96 11.62
N LEU A 462 11.65 -15.42 10.42
CA LEU A 462 10.79 -14.35 9.90
C LEU A 462 9.50 -14.90 9.31
N ALA A 463 9.60 -15.96 8.51
CA ALA A 463 8.46 -16.64 7.90
C ALA A 463 8.80 -18.08 7.54
N GLY A 464 7.75 -18.88 7.29
CA GLY A 464 7.88 -20.30 6.96
C GLY A 464 7.82 -21.20 8.17
N SER A 465 7.22 -22.38 8.00
CA SER A 465 7.13 -23.40 9.05
C SER A 465 7.30 -24.83 8.55
N SER A 466 6.83 -25.13 7.34
CA SER A 466 7.08 -26.41 6.66
C SER A 466 7.15 -26.22 5.16
N GLN A 467 7.58 -27.27 4.46
CA GLN A 467 7.59 -27.30 3.01
C GLN A 467 6.18 -27.06 2.44
N GLY A 468 6.11 -26.25 1.38
CA GLY A 468 4.87 -25.87 0.69
C GLY A 468 5.05 -24.56 -0.06
N TYR A 469 3.97 -23.97 -0.57
CA TYR A 469 4.02 -22.74 -1.37
C TYR A 469 2.99 -21.67 -0.96
N ALA A 470 2.30 -21.85 0.15
CA ALA A 470 1.26 -20.93 0.61
C ALA A 470 1.85 -19.54 0.93
N ASP A 471 1.21 -18.50 0.43
CA ASP A 471 1.38 -17.12 0.90
C ASP A 471 0.76 -16.97 2.30
N GLY A 472 1.10 -15.90 3.02
CA GLY A 472 0.56 -15.65 4.35
C GLY A 472 1.55 -15.06 5.35
N THR A 473 1.07 -14.84 6.57
CA THR A 473 1.81 -14.14 7.62
C THR A 473 2.70 -15.08 8.44
N GLY A 474 3.98 -14.74 8.58
CA GLY A 474 4.94 -15.44 9.43
C GLY A 474 4.97 -16.94 9.16
N SER A 475 4.60 -17.74 10.17
CA SER A 475 4.59 -19.21 10.07
C SER A 475 3.47 -19.78 9.19
N ALA A 476 2.45 -18.99 8.81
CA ALA A 476 1.41 -19.43 7.89
C ALA A 476 1.95 -19.60 6.47
N ALA A 477 2.90 -18.75 6.07
CA ALA A 477 3.61 -18.91 4.80
C ALA A 477 4.35 -20.25 4.75
N ARG A 478 4.45 -20.83 3.55
CA ARG A 478 5.20 -22.06 3.28
C ARG A 478 6.15 -21.81 2.11
N PHE A 479 7.39 -22.25 2.28
CA PHE A 479 8.45 -22.23 1.26
C PHE A 479 8.89 -23.66 0.97
N ASN A 480 9.47 -23.91 -0.20
CA ASN A 480 10.06 -25.20 -0.53
C ASN A 480 11.47 -24.99 -1.13
N ALA A 481 12.47 -25.12 -0.26
CA ALA A 481 13.86 -24.76 -0.50
C ALA A 481 14.01 -23.27 -0.92
N PRO A 482 13.72 -22.31 -0.02
CA PRO A 482 14.05 -20.91 -0.28
C PRO A 482 15.57 -20.78 -0.37
N TYR A 483 16.09 -20.63 -1.59
CA TYR A 483 17.51 -20.61 -1.86
C TYR A 483 18.03 -19.18 -1.79
N GLY A 484 17.83 -18.37 -2.84
CA GLY A 484 18.27 -16.98 -2.85
C GLY A 484 17.44 -16.12 -1.90
N VAL A 485 18.10 -15.17 -1.25
CA VAL A 485 17.47 -14.12 -0.47
C VAL A 485 18.12 -12.79 -0.80
N ALA A 486 17.33 -11.73 -0.90
CA ALA A 486 17.77 -10.34 -1.04
C ALA A 486 16.95 -9.45 -0.11
N VAL A 487 17.51 -8.31 0.27
CA VAL A 487 16.82 -7.32 1.11
C VAL A 487 16.99 -5.94 0.50
N ASP A 488 15.91 -5.16 0.43
CA ASP A 488 15.97 -3.77 -0.04
C ASP A 488 16.20 -2.78 1.11
N ALA A 489 16.37 -1.51 0.77
CA ALA A 489 16.58 -0.43 1.75
C ALA A 489 15.37 -0.20 2.67
N SER A 490 14.18 -0.61 2.24
CA SER A 490 12.93 -0.53 3.00
C SER A 490 12.73 -1.72 3.94
N GLY A 491 13.62 -2.72 3.89
CA GLY A 491 13.55 -3.93 4.71
C GLY A 491 12.65 -5.03 4.15
N ASN A 492 12.16 -4.92 2.92
CA ASN A 492 11.46 -6.01 2.25
C ASN A 492 12.46 -7.10 1.87
N VAL A 493 12.04 -8.36 2.02
CA VAL A 493 12.89 -9.52 1.74
C VAL A 493 12.35 -10.25 0.53
N TYR A 494 13.21 -10.49 -0.47
CA TYR A 494 12.86 -11.21 -1.69
C TYR A 494 13.50 -12.58 -1.67
N VAL A 495 12.74 -13.61 -2.00
CA VAL A 495 13.13 -15.00 -1.79
C VAL A 495 12.91 -15.79 -3.07
N ALA A 496 13.94 -16.45 -3.55
CA ALA A 496 13.85 -17.43 -4.63
C ALA A 496 13.41 -18.78 -4.04
N ASP A 497 12.12 -19.08 -4.17
CA ASP A 497 11.49 -20.31 -3.71
C ASP A 497 11.68 -21.40 -4.77
N TYR A 498 12.84 -22.05 -4.69
CA TYR A 498 13.44 -22.83 -5.78
C TYR A 498 12.53 -23.92 -6.32
N VAL A 499 11.97 -24.78 -5.46
CA VAL A 499 11.15 -25.91 -5.93
C VAL A 499 9.81 -25.42 -6.45
N ASN A 500 9.26 -24.37 -5.86
CA ASN A 500 7.96 -23.82 -6.22
C ASN A 500 8.00 -22.93 -7.48
N ALA A 501 9.18 -22.67 -8.05
CA ALA A 501 9.36 -21.80 -9.20
C ALA A 501 8.74 -20.40 -9.00
N LYS A 502 8.88 -19.85 -7.79
CA LYS A 502 8.31 -18.57 -7.37
C LYS A 502 9.36 -17.62 -6.81
N ILE A 503 9.18 -16.34 -7.08
CA ILE A 503 9.82 -15.26 -6.34
C ILE A 503 8.80 -14.77 -5.31
N ARG A 504 9.15 -14.89 -4.04
CA ARG A 504 8.32 -14.49 -2.92
C ARG A 504 8.82 -13.15 -2.39
N LYS A 505 7.91 -12.22 -2.11
CA LYS A 505 8.23 -10.94 -1.47
C LYS A 505 7.69 -10.99 -0.05
N MET A 506 8.52 -10.61 0.90
CA MET A 506 8.17 -10.48 2.29
C MET A 506 8.15 -9.01 2.64
N THR A 507 6.98 -8.50 3.00
CA THR A 507 6.79 -7.13 3.48
C THR A 507 6.54 -7.18 4.99
N HIS A 508 6.82 -6.08 5.69
CA HIS A 508 6.39 -5.98 7.08
C HIS A 508 4.86 -6.12 7.14
N TYR A 509 4.37 -7.03 7.98
CA TYR A 509 2.94 -7.33 8.09
C TYR A 509 2.20 -6.14 8.71
N ASN A 510 1.26 -5.58 7.94
CA ASN A 510 0.24 -4.63 8.39
C ASN A 510 -1.14 -5.25 8.01
N ASP A 511 -2.13 -5.19 8.92
CA ASP A 511 -3.42 -5.93 8.93
C ASP A 511 -4.38 -5.72 7.71
N CYS A 512 -4.08 -6.23 6.51
CA CYS A 512 -5.09 -6.50 5.47
C CYS A 512 -4.95 -7.96 5.01
N SER A 513 -6.06 -8.72 4.91
CA SER A 513 -6.06 -10.10 4.42
C SER A 513 -7.20 -10.33 3.42
N TYR A 514 -6.87 -10.40 2.12
CA TYR A 514 -7.71 -10.98 1.07
C TYR A 514 -6.89 -11.39 -0.15
N THR A 515 -7.19 -12.56 -0.70
CA THR A 515 -6.47 -13.16 -1.83
C THR A 515 -7.35 -13.23 -3.09
N GLY A 516 -7.24 -12.26 -4.01
CA GLY A 516 -7.88 -12.28 -5.33
C GLY A 516 -7.20 -11.33 -6.34
N ILE A 517 -7.41 -11.50 -7.65
CA ILE A 517 -6.64 -10.81 -8.71
C ILE A 517 -7.40 -9.58 -9.25
N LEU A 518 -6.75 -8.41 -9.27
CA LEU A 518 -7.23 -7.18 -9.92
C LEU A 518 -7.33 -7.32 -11.46
N PRO A 519 -8.45 -6.89 -12.11
CA PRO A 519 -8.53 -6.80 -13.57
C PRO A 519 -7.73 -5.60 -14.13
N ALA A 520 -7.13 -5.80 -15.30
CA ALA A 520 -6.39 -4.78 -16.01
C ALA A 520 -7.31 -3.98 -16.97
N GLU A 521 -7.28 -2.66 -16.80
CA GLU A 521 -7.75 -1.59 -17.70
C GLU A 521 -9.21 -1.10 -17.63
N VAL A 522 -9.32 0.24 -17.83
CA VAL A 522 -10.48 1.15 -17.87
C VAL A 522 -10.99 1.64 -16.51
N SER A 523 -10.77 2.94 -16.22
CA SER A 523 -11.48 3.78 -15.23
C SER A 523 -12.43 3.00 -14.32
N THR A 524 -11.85 2.24 -13.39
CA THR A 524 -12.62 1.28 -12.61
C THR A 524 -13.26 2.01 -11.44
N THR A 525 -14.57 1.85 -11.38
CA THR A 525 -15.35 2.14 -10.20
C THR A 525 -15.22 0.92 -9.28
N TYR A 526 -14.47 1.03 -8.18
CA TYR A 526 -14.29 -0.08 -7.25
C TYR A 526 -15.48 -0.14 -6.29
N LYS A 527 -16.33 -1.15 -6.45
CA LYS A 527 -17.36 -1.51 -5.46
C LYS A 527 -16.96 -2.85 -4.82
N GLY A 528 -16.65 -2.82 -3.54
CA GLY A 528 -16.19 -3.98 -2.78
C GLY A 528 -14.78 -3.78 -2.25
N PHE A 529 -14.66 -3.16 -1.08
CA PHE A 529 -13.41 -3.10 -0.34
C PHE A 529 -13.38 -4.18 0.74
N TYR A 530 -12.21 -4.77 0.96
CA TYR A 530 -11.96 -5.50 2.19
C TYR A 530 -11.85 -4.50 3.32
N THR A 531 -12.68 -4.68 4.34
CA THR A 531 -12.66 -3.85 5.53
C THR A 531 -12.07 -4.63 6.69
N SER A 532 -10.92 -4.17 7.17
CA SER A 532 -10.45 -4.49 8.52
C SER A 532 -10.63 -3.22 9.35
N THR A 533 -11.20 -3.34 10.54
CA THR A 533 -11.23 -2.22 11.47
C THR A 533 -10.07 -2.42 12.42
N ASP A 534 -9.10 -1.49 12.44
CA ASP A 534 -8.03 -1.59 13.42
C ASP A 534 -8.56 -1.36 14.84
N THR A 535 -7.70 -1.70 15.79
CA THR A 535 -7.94 -1.46 17.21
C THR A 535 -8.11 0.02 17.59
N ASN A 536 -7.86 0.94 16.65
CA ASN A 536 -8.01 2.39 16.83
C ASN A 536 -9.31 2.93 16.21
N GLY A 537 -10.20 2.06 15.69
CA GLY A 537 -11.48 2.42 15.10
C GLY A 537 -11.38 3.01 13.69
N TRP A 538 -10.27 2.77 12.99
CA TRP A 538 -10.14 3.06 11.56
C TRP A 538 -10.62 1.85 10.76
N THR A 539 -11.63 2.04 9.94
CA THR A 539 -12.02 1.09 8.91
C THR A 539 -11.08 1.27 7.73
N HIS A 540 -10.25 0.26 7.46
CA HIS A 540 -9.29 0.20 6.37
C HIS A 540 -9.95 -0.31 5.11
N TYR A 541 -9.67 0.31 3.97
CA TYR A 541 -10.17 -0.06 2.66
C TYR A 541 -8.96 -0.40 1.79
N CYS A 542 -8.78 -1.69 1.51
CA CYS A 542 -7.62 -2.21 0.77
C CYS A 542 -8.04 -2.56 -0.68
N SER A 543 -7.10 -2.50 -1.64
CA SER A 543 -7.30 -2.98 -3.02
C SER A 543 -7.42 -4.50 -3.05
N GLU A 544 -7.87 -5.08 -4.16
CA GLU A 544 -7.89 -6.55 -4.31
C GLU A 544 -6.48 -7.18 -4.26
N GLY A 545 -5.40 -6.39 -4.36
CA GLY A 545 -4.00 -6.82 -4.21
C GLY A 545 -3.39 -6.61 -2.82
N GLU A 546 -4.20 -6.44 -1.77
CA GLU A 546 -3.78 -6.20 -0.37
C GLU A 546 -2.98 -4.90 -0.15
N GLU A 547 -3.01 -3.98 -1.10
CA GLU A 547 -2.48 -2.63 -0.90
C GLU A 547 -3.52 -1.81 -0.12
N LEU A 548 -3.13 -1.28 1.03
CA LEU A 548 -3.97 -0.38 1.81
C LEU A 548 -4.16 0.93 1.03
N LEU A 549 -5.39 1.30 0.66
CA LEU A 549 -5.69 2.45 -0.20
C LEU A 549 -6.22 3.65 0.58
N LEU A 550 -7.12 3.38 1.54
CA LEU A 550 -7.86 4.38 2.30
C LEU A 550 -8.13 3.86 3.71
N SER A 551 -8.25 4.74 4.69
CA SER A 551 -8.80 4.40 6.01
C SER A 551 -9.71 5.51 6.50
N LEU A 552 -10.87 5.14 7.05
CA LEU A 552 -11.87 6.07 7.56
C LEU A 552 -12.08 5.85 9.05
N LYS A 553 -12.26 6.91 9.81
CA LYS A 553 -12.58 6.84 11.24
C LYS A 553 -13.69 7.82 11.56
N ILE A 554 -14.89 7.30 11.80
CA ILE A 554 -16.08 8.09 12.08
C ILE A 554 -16.25 8.21 13.60
N GLY A 555 -16.40 9.44 14.10
CA GLY A 555 -16.63 9.71 15.52
C GLY A 555 -17.99 9.21 16.02
N THR A 556 -17.96 8.40 17.08
CA THR A 556 -18.95 7.87 18.06
C THR A 556 -20.47 8.15 18.00
N SER A 557 -21.10 8.62 16.92
CA SER A 557 -22.57 8.56 16.82
C SER A 557 -23.07 8.15 15.44
N GLY A 558 -23.51 6.89 15.33
CA GLY A 558 -24.63 6.51 14.47
C GLY A 558 -24.33 5.64 13.25
N ALA A 559 -23.30 5.94 12.45
CA ALA A 559 -23.19 5.35 11.12
C ALA A 559 -22.25 4.14 11.05
N VAL A 560 -22.78 2.97 10.67
CA VAL A 560 -22.00 1.88 10.09
C VAL A 560 -22.00 2.09 8.58
N VAL A 561 -20.81 2.18 7.98
CA VAL A 561 -20.65 2.20 6.52
C VAL A 561 -20.37 0.76 6.09
N ALA A 562 -21.31 0.14 5.39
CA ALA A 562 -21.13 -1.22 4.91
C ALA A 562 -20.08 -1.28 3.78
N ALA A 563 -19.48 -2.46 3.55
CA ALA A 563 -18.36 -2.62 2.60
C ALA A 563 -18.76 -2.33 1.13
N ASP A 564 -20.05 -2.39 0.82
CA ASP A 564 -20.69 -2.11 -0.47
C ASP A 564 -21.11 -0.63 -0.63
N GLU A 565 -20.97 0.18 0.43
CA GLU A 565 -21.35 1.60 0.50
C GLU A 565 -20.18 2.56 0.32
N VAL A 566 -18.98 2.03 0.07
CA VAL A 566 -17.78 2.81 -0.26
C VAL A 566 -17.36 2.51 -1.68
N GLU A 567 -17.12 3.56 -2.46
CA GLU A 567 -16.69 3.46 -3.85
C GLU A 567 -15.43 4.32 -4.05
N LEU A 568 -14.27 3.69 -4.33
CA LEU A 568 -13.09 4.43 -4.80
C LEU A 568 -13.13 4.46 -6.33
N LYS A 569 -13.05 5.65 -6.90
CA LYS A 569 -12.82 5.84 -8.32
C LYS A 569 -11.40 6.36 -8.48
N THR A 570 -10.48 5.47 -8.81
CA THR A 570 -9.17 5.90 -9.31
C THR A 570 -9.40 6.47 -10.69
N GLY A 571 -9.28 7.80 -10.82
CA GLY A 571 -9.31 8.42 -12.15
C GLY A 571 -8.23 7.79 -13.01
N ALA A 572 -8.50 7.59 -14.30
CA ALA A 572 -7.45 7.27 -15.25
C ALA A 572 -6.29 8.25 -15.04
N ASN A 573 -5.05 7.75 -15.04
CA ASN A 573 -3.82 8.56 -15.04
C ASN A 573 -3.90 9.65 -16.13
N LYS A 574 -4.53 10.77 -15.82
CA LYS A 574 -4.58 11.98 -16.64
C LYS A 574 -4.15 13.11 -15.75
N THR A 575 -2.84 13.24 -15.64
CA THR A 575 -2.24 14.54 -15.42
C THR A 575 -2.62 15.38 -16.65
N TYR A 576 -3.55 16.31 -16.50
CA TYR A 576 -3.82 17.28 -17.56
C TYR A 576 -2.62 18.22 -17.65
N SER A 577 -1.80 18.07 -18.68
CA SER A 577 -1.07 19.18 -19.26
C SER A 577 -2.01 19.84 -20.27
N TYR A 578 -2.72 20.90 -19.86
CA TYR A 578 -3.46 21.73 -20.81
C TYR A 578 -2.46 22.70 -21.46
N LEU A 579 -2.16 22.46 -22.73
CA LEU A 579 -1.46 23.42 -23.59
C LEU A 579 -2.43 24.57 -23.91
N GLY A 580 -2.22 25.73 -23.29
CA GLY A 580 -2.72 27.00 -23.79
C GLY A 580 -1.74 27.57 -24.82
N ALA A 581 -2.26 28.11 -25.92
CA ALA A 581 -1.51 28.47 -27.12
C ALA A 581 -0.46 29.60 -26.96
N ASP A 582 -0.33 30.22 -25.79
CA ASP A 582 0.45 31.47 -25.64
C ASP A 582 1.53 31.43 -24.55
N GLY A 583 2.02 30.24 -24.16
CA GLY A 583 3.35 30.11 -23.54
C GLY A 583 3.64 30.91 -22.26
N GLY A 584 2.71 31.02 -21.31
CA GLY A 584 2.96 31.61 -19.99
C GLY A 584 1.98 31.14 -18.91
N MET A 585 2.49 30.73 -17.74
CA MET A 585 1.69 30.50 -16.55
C MET A 585 1.20 31.84 -15.98
N ILE A 586 -0.11 32.06 -15.93
CA ILE A 586 -0.72 33.06 -15.05
C ILE A 586 -1.73 32.35 -14.16
N SER A 587 -1.39 32.28 -12.87
CA SER A 587 -2.31 31.94 -11.81
C SER A 587 -3.39 33.01 -11.70
N THR A 588 -4.60 32.62 -11.32
CA THR A 588 -5.44 33.44 -10.43
C THR A 588 -6.07 32.46 -9.42
N ARG A 589 -5.45 32.08 -8.29
CA ARG A 589 -4.75 32.84 -7.25
C ARG A 589 -3.49 32.11 -6.73
N ASP A 590 -2.35 32.75 -6.89
CA ASP A 590 -1.18 32.88 -5.99
C ASP A 590 -0.34 31.72 -5.46
N LYS A 591 -0.60 30.43 -5.69
CA LYS A 591 0.37 29.39 -5.23
C LYS A 591 0.46 28.21 -6.20
N GLY A 592 1.63 28.01 -6.80
CA GLY A 592 1.91 26.93 -7.74
C GLY A 592 1.91 25.56 -7.03
N TYR A 593 0.85 24.78 -7.23
CA TYR A 593 0.69 23.46 -6.63
C TYR A 593 0.60 22.36 -7.68
N ALA A 594 1.15 21.18 -7.37
CA ALA A 594 0.82 19.94 -8.08
C ALA A 594 -0.46 19.34 -7.48
N MET A 595 -1.42 18.94 -8.32
CA MET A 595 -2.70 18.37 -7.88
C MET A 595 -2.85 16.93 -8.36
N MET A 596 -3.22 16.02 -7.45
CA MET A 596 -3.67 14.66 -7.75
C MET A 596 -5.17 14.58 -7.49
N ASP A 597 -5.96 14.24 -8.50
CA ASP A 597 -7.40 14.01 -8.38
C ASP A 597 -7.69 12.54 -8.07
N ARG A 598 -8.09 12.24 -6.83
CA ARG A 598 -8.71 10.96 -6.47
C ARG A 598 -10.16 11.20 -6.03
N ARG A 599 -11.09 10.43 -6.58
CA ARG A 599 -12.52 10.52 -6.25
C ARG A 599 -12.93 9.34 -5.40
N TRP A 600 -13.75 9.60 -4.38
CA TRP A 600 -14.30 8.58 -3.51
C TRP A 600 -15.72 8.99 -3.11
N ASP A 601 -16.58 8.00 -2.95
CA ASP A 601 -17.97 8.11 -2.51
C ASP A 601 -18.18 7.24 -1.26
N VAL A 602 -18.94 7.75 -0.29
CA VAL A 602 -19.33 7.02 0.93
C VAL A 602 -20.80 7.33 1.19
N ASP A 603 -21.65 6.30 1.12
CA ASP A 603 -23.11 6.39 1.29
C ASP A 603 -23.54 5.69 2.59
N PRO A 604 -23.41 6.33 3.78
CA PRO A 604 -23.70 5.67 5.03
C PRO A 604 -25.21 5.37 5.19
N THR A 605 -25.56 4.14 5.63
CA THR A 605 -26.95 3.76 6.01
C THR A 605 -27.69 4.74 6.92
N THR A 606 -26.98 5.51 7.75
CA THR A 606 -27.54 6.55 8.63
C THR A 606 -26.59 7.75 8.73
N GLN A 607 -27.13 8.96 8.66
CA GLN A 607 -26.35 10.20 8.80
C GLN A 607 -25.83 10.39 10.23
N PRO A 608 -24.52 10.60 10.47
CA PRO A 608 -24.04 10.96 11.81
C PRO A 608 -24.51 12.38 12.17
N SER A 609 -25.28 12.50 13.25
CA SER A 609 -25.89 13.77 13.69
C SER A 609 -24.89 14.78 14.28
N SER A 610 -23.69 14.33 14.65
CA SER A 610 -22.54 15.15 15.05
C SER A 610 -21.26 14.29 15.06
N GLY A 611 -20.09 14.86 14.74
CA GLY A 611 -18.82 14.14 14.87
C GLY A 611 -17.72 14.58 13.90
N THR A 612 -16.49 14.13 14.16
CA THR A 612 -15.34 14.25 13.26
C THR A 612 -15.19 12.97 12.42
N VAL A 613 -14.97 13.09 11.12
CA VAL A 613 -14.49 11.97 10.28
C VAL A 613 -13.01 12.16 10.01
N GLY A 614 -12.20 11.24 10.52
CA GLY A 614 -10.82 11.07 10.10
C GLY A 614 -10.78 10.33 8.76
N VAL A 615 -10.00 10.84 7.81
CA VAL A 615 -9.76 10.21 6.51
C VAL A 615 -8.25 10.08 6.33
N ARG A 616 -7.76 8.89 6.00
CA ARG A 616 -6.34 8.65 5.76
C ARG A 616 -6.13 8.00 4.40
N TYR A 617 -5.39 8.67 3.54
CA TYR A 617 -5.00 8.18 2.23
C TYR A 617 -3.63 7.54 2.26
N TYR A 618 -3.46 6.51 1.44
CA TYR A 618 -2.18 5.87 1.17
C TYR A 618 -1.88 6.00 -0.33
N PHE A 619 -0.66 6.40 -0.65
CA PHE A 619 -0.14 6.55 -2.01
C PHE A 619 0.65 5.30 -2.37
N SER A 620 0.51 4.82 -3.61
CA SER A 620 1.47 3.86 -4.15
C SER A 620 2.83 4.57 -4.35
N GLN A 621 3.91 3.79 -4.42
CA GLN A 621 5.24 4.33 -4.74
C GLN A 621 5.24 5.06 -6.09
N GLU A 622 4.51 4.56 -7.08
CA GLU A 622 4.42 5.16 -8.43
C GLU A 622 3.68 6.50 -8.43
N GLU A 623 2.65 6.65 -7.60
CA GLU A 623 1.93 7.92 -7.44
C GLU A 623 2.78 8.95 -6.70
N TYR A 624 3.51 8.50 -5.68
CA TYR A 624 4.47 9.33 -4.95
C TYR A 624 5.60 9.81 -5.87
N ASP A 625 6.17 8.92 -6.67
CA ASP A 625 7.24 9.25 -7.62
C ASP A 625 6.75 10.11 -8.79
N SER A 626 5.51 9.92 -9.27
CA SER A 626 4.85 10.78 -10.27
C SER A 626 4.58 12.19 -9.75
N LEU A 627 4.18 12.31 -8.48
CA LEU A 627 4.00 13.59 -7.81
C LEU A 627 5.36 14.30 -7.59
N ALA A 628 6.35 13.56 -7.08
CA ALA A 628 7.70 14.06 -6.83
C ALA A 628 8.43 14.48 -8.11
N SER A 629 8.32 13.71 -9.19
CA SER A 629 8.97 14.01 -10.48
C SER A 629 8.38 15.21 -11.21
N LYS A 630 7.09 15.53 -11.03
CA LYS A 630 6.47 16.72 -11.63
C LYS A 630 6.76 18.02 -10.90
N LEU A 631 7.05 17.94 -9.60
CA LEU A 631 7.58 19.05 -8.80
C LEU A 631 9.01 19.46 -9.23
N LEU A 632 9.74 18.58 -9.94
CA LEU A 632 11.13 18.81 -10.39
C LEU A 632 11.26 19.52 -11.76
N VAL A 633 10.21 19.62 -12.58
CA VAL A 633 10.34 19.99 -14.01
C VAL A 633 10.10 21.49 -14.33
N HIS A 634 9.52 22.29 -13.43
CA HIS A 634 9.25 23.72 -13.70
C HIS A 634 10.23 24.66 -12.99
N GLY A 635 11.37 24.92 -13.64
CA GLY A 635 12.39 25.88 -13.21
C GLY A 635 12.07 27.33 -13.59
N THR A 636 12.55 28.24 -12.73
CA THR A 636 12.65 29.72 -12.84
C THR A 636 11.42 30.57 -12.53
N ALA A 637 11.21 30.90 -11.25
CA ALA A 637 11.56 32.20 -10.66
C ALA A 637 11.03 32.28 -9.21
N GLY A 638 11.94 32.29 -8.22
CA GLY A 638 11.63 32.66 -6.83
C GLY A 638 11.16 31.52 -5.91
N ALA A 639 12.13 30.80 -5.34
CA ALA A 639 12.06 30.08 -4.06
C ALA A 639 11.09 28.89 -3.91
N TRP A 640 11.41 27.71 -4.47
CA TRP A 640 10.91 26.43 -3.95
C TRP A 640 12.00 25.34 -3.98
N LYS A 641 12.06 24.56 -2.90
CA LYS A 641 13.19 23.70 -2.49
C LYS A 641 13.15 22.33 -3.17
N SER A 642 14.31 21.78 -3.51
CA SER A 642 14.54 20.42 -4.03
C SER A 642 14.29 19.28 -3.01
N THR A 643 13.68 19.60 -1.88
CA THR A 643 13.24 18.69 -0.82
C THR A 643 12.00 19.30 -0.18
N LEU A 644 10.86 18.59 -0.23
CA LEU A 644 9.65 18.91 0.53
C LEU A 644 10.04 19.01 2.02
N SER A 645 10.20 20.22 2.52
CA SER A 645 10.76 20.48 3.86
C SER A 645 9.83 21.31 4.75
N SER A 646 8.59 21.57 4.32
CA SER A 646 7.52 22.09 5.18
C SER A 646 6.12 21.66 4.72
N VAL A 647 5.21 21.60 5.70
CA VAL A 647 4.01 20.76 5.81
C VAL A 647 2.72 21.50 5.39
N THR A 648 2.68 22.13 4.22
CA THR A 648 1.50 22.97 3.84
C THR A 648 1.00 22.81 2.40
N GLU A 649 1.59 21.93 1.59
CA GLU A 649 1.37 21.94 0.13
C GLU A 649 0.35 20.91 -0.38
N LEU A 650 -0.01 19.89 0.41
CA LEU A 650 -1.12 18.99 0.06
C LEU A 650 -2.45 19.55 0.60
N SER A 651 -3.24 20.14 -0.28
CA SER A 651 -4.59 20.61 0.05
C SER A 651 -5.63 19.78 -0.69
N MET A 652 -6.65 19.32 0.02
CA MET A 652 -7.89 18.87 -0.61
C MET A 652 -8.75 20.10 -0.85
N TYR A 653 -9.03 20.41 -2.11
CA TYR A 653 -9.89 21.53 -2.48
C TYR A 653 -11.31 21.04 -2.68
N LYS A 654 -12.29 21.70 -2.05
CA LYS A 654 -13.64 21.70 -2.60
C LYS A 654 -13.59 22.49 -3.90
N ALA A 655 -14.04 21.92 -5.01
CA ALA A 655 -14.19 22.68 -6.25
C ALA A 655 -15.29 23.74 -6.05
N THR A 656 -14.91 24.97 -5.72
CA THR A 656 -15.85 26.10 -5.60
C THR A 656 -15.64 27.05 -6.76
N SER A 657 -16.73 27.29 -7.48
CA SER A 657 -16.84 27.87 -8.81
C SER A 657 -16.34 29.32 -8.95
N GLY A 658 -15.76 29.62 -10.12
CA GLY A 658 -15.84 30.95 -10.73
C GLY A 658 -17.07 30.98 -11.65
N ALA A 659 -18.08 31.78 -11.30
CA ALA A 659 -19.42 31.87 -11.90
C ALA A 659 -19.42 32.10 -13.44
N ALA A 660 -20.42 31.64 -14.23
CA ALA A 660 -21.84 32.02 -14.15
C ALA A 660 -22.86 30.86 -14.28
N TYR A 661 -23.62 30.74 -13.19
CA TYR A 661 -24.94 30.16 -12.90
C TYR A 661 -25.88 29.70 -14.03
N ALA A 662 -26.11 28.38 -14.07
CA ALA A 662 -27.41 27.71 -13.92
C ALA A 662 -27.22 26.17 -13.89
N ASN A 663 -27.05 25.61 -12.69
CA ASN A 663 -27.60 24.32 -12.23
C ASN A 663 -26.86 23.86 -10.95
N PRO A 664 -27.53 23.79 -9.79
CA PRO A 664 -26.97 23.15 -8.62
C PRO A 664 -27.05 21.61 -8.79
N HIS A 665 -25.87 21.00 -8.86
CA HIS A 665 -25.56 19.67 -8.31
C HIS A 665 -25.93 18.40 -9.09
N THR A 666 -25.52 18.33 -10.36
CA THR A 666 -25.04 17.08 -10.96
C THR A 666 -23.73 17.32 -11.70
N THR A 667 -22.61 17.38 -10.97
CA THR A 667 -21.26 16.99 -11.43
C THR A 667 -20.17 17.44 -10.43
N ASN A 668 -19.11 16.62 -10.35
CA ASN A 668 -17.75 16.96 -9.90
C ASN A 668 -17.34 16.67 -8.44
N GLY A 669 -17.10 15.39 -8.16
CA GLY A 669 -15.71 14.95 -8.06
C GLY A 669 -15.04 14.90 -6.68
N ILE A 670 -15.70 15.29 -5.60
CA ILE A 670 -15.36 14.95 -4.20
C ILE A 670 -16.70 14.83 -3.48
N ILE A 671 -16.91 13.77 -2.68
CA ILE A 671 -18.18 13.62 -1.96
C ILE A 671 -18.08 14.11 -0.52
N ILE A 672 -19.06 14.97 -0.24
CA ILE A 672 -19.41 15.58 1.03
C ILE A 672 -20.45 14.65 1.64
N LEU A 673 -20.22 14.13 2.85
CA LEU A 673 -21.26 13.40 3.59
C LEU A 673 -22.45 14.35 3.80
N ASN A 674 -23.62 13.93 3.34
CA ASN A 674 -24.84 14.72 3.18
C ASN A 674 -25.24 15.50 4.45
N GLY A 675 -25.01 16.81 4.50
CA GLY A 675 -25.39 17.61 5.67
C GLY A 675 -24.65 18.93 5.76
N SER A 676 -25.13 19.90 4.97
CA SER A 676 -24.67 21.30 4.86
C SER A 676 -23.26 21.52 4.30
N THR A 677 -23.14 22.59 3.52
CA THR A 677 -21.90 23.09 2.96
C THR A 677 -21.09 23.81 4.04
N PRO A 678 -19.84 23.43 4.32
CA PRO A 678 -18.91 24.36 4.95
C PRO A 678 -18.67 25.47 3.93
N ASN A 679 -19.19 26.64 4.27
CA ASN A 679 -18.90 27.93 3.67
C ASN A 679 -17.41 28.20 3.90
N ASP A 680 -16.65 28.16 2.80
CA ASP A 680 -15.20 28.33 2.69
C ASP A 680 -14.34 27.26 3.41
N SER A 681 -13.82 26.27 2.68
CA SER A 681 -12.77 25.41 3.25
C SER A 681 -11.89 24.75 2.18
N THR A 682 -10.67 25.26 2.04
CA THR A 682 -9.51 24.41 1.76
C THR A 682 -9.36 23.44 2.93
N TRP A 683 -9.39 22.14 2.68
CA TRP A 683 -9.15 21.12 3.69
C TRP A 683 -7.65 20.86 3.73
N THR A 684 -6.99 21.42 4.74
CA THR A 684 -5.59 21.13 5.00
C THR A 684 -5.47 19.76 5.65
N HIS A 685 -4.55 18.93 5.16
CA HIS A 685 -4.22 17.68 5.82
C HIS A 685 -3.83 17.92 7.29
N SER A 686 -4.23 17.03 8.19
CA SER A 686 -3.89 17.11 9.60
C SER A 686 -2.48 16.56 9.87
N THR A 687 -2.05 15.52 9.15
CA THR A 687 -0.69 14.93 9.25
C THR A 687 -0.27 14.26 7.94
N PHE A 688 0.99 14.37 7.51
CA PHE A 688 1.55 13.67 6.34
C PHE A 688 2.76 12.82 6.77
N HIS A 689 2.86 11.58 6.30
CA HIS A 689 3.92 10.66 6.68
C HIS A 689 4.71 10.17 5.46
N PHE A 690 5.90 10.73 5.30
CA PHE A 690 6.77 10.51 4.14
C PHE A 690 7.25 9.06 3.96
N PHE A 691 7.51 8.32 5.05
CA PHE A 691 8.08 6.97 4.99
C PHE A 691 7.05 5.85 4.83
N SER A 692 5.77 6.16 5.03
CA SER A 692 4.66 5.21 4.87
C SER A 692 3.71 5.60 3.74
N HIS A 693 4.09 6.59 2.92
CA HIS A 693 3.30 7.12 1.82
C HIS A 693 1.83 7.37 2.22
N GLN A 694 1.56 8.10 3.31
CA GLN A 694 0.19 8.36 3.75
C GLN A 694 -0.07 9.82 4.13
N ALA A 695 -1.32 10.28 3.95
CA ALA A 695 -1.82 11.59 4.33
C ALA A 695 -3.12 11.46 5.13
N GLU A 696 -3.21 12.11 6.29
CA GLU A 696 -4.40 12.11 7.15
C GLU A 696 -5.10 13.47 7.11
N PHE A 697 -6.42 13.45 7.11
CA PHE A 697 -7.33 14.59 7.06
C PHE A 697 -8.39 14.41 8.14
N THR A 698 -8.86 15.51 8.71
CA THR A 698 -9.91 15.49 9.74
C THR A 698 -11.03 16.44 9.33
N VAL A 699 -12.23 15.89 9.13
CA VAL A 699 -13.46 16.62 8.80
C VAL A 699 -14.22 16.86 10.08
N SER A 700 -14.36 18.11 10.52
CA SER A 700 -14.74 18.47 11.90
C SER A 700 -16.15 19.01 12.12
N SER A 701 -17.00 19.01 11.09
CA SER A 701 -18.41 19.35 11.25
C SER A 701 -19.30 18.72 10.18
N PHE A 702 -20.30 17.96 10.61
CA PHE A 702 -21.55 17.74 9.88
C PHE A 702 -22.57 18.64 10.58
N SER A 703 -23.10 19.67 9.91
CA SER A 703 -24.24 20.36 10.54
C SER A 703 -25.46 19.50 10.29
N GLY A 704 -25.92 18.86 11.37
CA GLY A 704 -27.18 18.15 11.37
C GLY A 704 -28.28 19.13 10.97
N GLY A 705 -28.99 18.82 9.89
CA GLY A 705 -30.29 19.43 9.61
C GLY A 705 -31.27 18.98 10.69
N GLY A 706 -31.18 19.59 11.87
CA GLY A 706 -32.14 19.40 12.94
C GLY A 706 -33.50 19.90 12.48
N ALA A 707 -34.51 19.07 12.66
CA ALA A 707 -35.90 19.50 12.61
C ALA A 707 -36.12 20.65 13.62
N GLY A 708 -36.51 21.82 13.12
CA GLY A 708 -37.16 22.89 13.86
C GLY A 708 -36.26 23.86 14.66
N SER A 709 -36.15 25.11 14.18
CA SER A 709 -36.71 26.30 14.86
C SER A 709 -36.26 27.63 14.23
N GLY A 710 -37.27 28.41 13.78
CA GLY A 710 -37.25 29.88 13.64
C GLY A 710 -36.59 30.44 12.36
N GLY A 711 -37.27 31.16 11.46
CA GLY A 711 -38.64 31.64 11.40
C GLY A 711 -38.84 32.42 10.10
N GLY A 712 -40.04 32.32 9.50
CA GLY A 712 -40.41 33.11 8.33
C GLY A 712 -41.33 32.41 7.32
N GLY A 713 -42.58 32.14 7.72
CA GLY A 713 -43.77 32.17 6.86
C GLY A 713 -43.90 31.23 5.65
N GLY A 714 -44.69 30.17 5.81
CA GLY A 714 -45.72 29.78 4.82
C GLY A 714 -45.36 28.75 3.76
N ALA A 715 -45.53 27.46 4.08
CA ALA A 715 -46.42 26.51 3.39
C ALA A 715 -46.08 25.07 3.81
N ALA A 716 -47.10 24.35 4.27
CA ALA A 716 -47.04 22.90 4.44
C ALA A 716 -46.88 22.24 3.07
N TRP A 717 -45.87 21.39 2.90
CA TRP A 717 -45.84 20.44 1.79
C TRP A 717 -45.52 19.05 2.35
N ALA A 718 -46.57 18.23 2.34
CA ALA A 718 -46.48 16.78 2.32
C ALA A 718 -45.56 16.32 1.16
N PRO A 719 -44.94 15.13 1.24
CA PRO A 719 -43.86 14.75 0.34
C PRO A 719 -44.40 14.64 -1.09
N LEU A 720 -43.64 15.12 -2.07
CA LEU A 720 -43.78 14.63 -3.43
C LEU A 720 -42.73 13.52 -3.58
N PRO A 721 -43.10 12.23 -3.42
CA PRO A 721 -42.25 11.14 -3.89
C PRO A 721 -42.06 11.30 -5.40
N VAL A 722 -41.02 10.68 -5.97
CA VAL A 722 -40.75 10.71 -7.42
C VAL A 722 -42.04 10.54 -8.21
N GLU A 723 -42.40 11.53 -9.01
CA GLU A 723 -43.59 11.45 -9.83
C GLU A 723 -43.23 10.72 -11.14
N LEU A 724 -43.46 9.41 -11.18
CA LEU A 724 -43.21 8.60 -12.36
C LEU A 724 -44.19 9.00 -13.49
N ILE A 725 -43.67 9.59 -14.57
CA ILE A 725 -44.46 9.99 -15.74
C ILE A 725 -44.98 8.76 -16.47
N HIS A 726 -44.09 7.81 -16.71
CA HIS A 726 -44.41 6.57 -17.37
C HIS A 726 -43.36 5.52 -17.05
N PHE A 727 -43.79 4.26 -17.09
CA PHE A 727 -42.94 3.10 -17.09
C PHE A 727 -43.47 2.14 -18.15
N THR A 728 -42.58 1.66 -18.99
CA THR A 728 -42.88 0.76 -20.10
C THR A 728 -41.91 -0.40 -20.07
N ALA A 729 -42.38 -1.56 -20.49
CA ALA A 729 -41.56 -2.75 -20.65
C ALA A 729 -41.99 -3.45 -21.96
N GLN A 730 -41.03 -3.88 -22.76
CA GLN A 730 -41.30 -4.50 -24.06
C GLN A 730 -40.29 -5.59 -24.36
N ALA A 731 -40.77 -6.67 -25.00
CA ALA A 731 -39.90 -7.74 -25.49
C ALA A 731 -39.07 -7.20 -26.67
N ILE A 732 -37.77 -7.45 -26.64
CA ILE A 732 -36.88 -7.22 -27.80
C ILE A 732 -36.57 -8.55 -28.48
N SER A 733 -36.62 -9.65 -27.73
CA SER A 733 -36.50 -11.01 -28.26
C SER A 733 -37.29 -11.96 -27.36
N ASN A 734 -37.34 -13.25 -27.73
CA ASN A 734 -37.99 -14.29 -26.93
C ASN A 734 -37.29 -14.58 -25.59
N THR A 735 -36.14 -13.95 -25.31
CA THR A 735 -35.38 -14.12 -24.07
C THR A 735 -34.91 -12.79 -23.48
N SER A 736 -35.40 -11.64 -23.97
CA SER A 736 -34.95 -10.34 -23.49
C SER A 736 -36.03 -9.28 -23.57
N ALA A 737 -36.09 -8.42 -22.55
CA ALA A 737 -36.98 -7.27 -22.51
C ALA A 737 -36.25 -6.00 -22.10
N ARG A 738 -36.67 -4.89 -22.70
CA ARG A 738 -36.23 -3.55 -22.32
C ARG A 738 -37.32 -2.84 -21.55
N LEU A 739 -36.90 -2.22 -20.48
CA LEU A 739 -37.69 -1.41 -19.58
C LEU A 739 -37.26 0.03 -19.76
N ASP A 740 -38.19 0.94 -20.01
CA ASP A 740 -37.93 2.38 -20.11
C ASP A 740 -38.92 3.14 -19.22
N TRP A 741 -38.43 4.08 -18.41
CA TRP A 741 -39.28 4.93 -17.58
C TRP A 741 -38.79 6.36 -17.54
N ALA A 742 -39.69 7.26 -17.13
CA ALA A 742 -39.38 8.65 -16.91
C ALA A 742 -40.05 9.22 -15.67
N THR A 743 -39.43 10.22 -15.06
CA THR A 743 -39.90 10.89 -13.85
C THR A 743 -40.09 12.37 -14.15
N ALA A 744 -41.16 12.99 -13.64
CA ALA A 744 -41.47 14.42 -13.82
C ALA A 744 -40.64 15.26 -12.85
N SER A 745 -40.40 14.69 -11.68
CA SER A 745 -39.44 15.15 -10.69
C SER A 745 -38.99 13.97 -9.85
N GLU A 746 -37.80 14.08 -9.28
CA GLU A 746 -37.27 13.17 -8.27
C GLU A 746 -36.93 13.97 -7.04
N LEU A 747 -37.42 13.54 -5.87
CA LEU A 747 -37.10 14.19 -4.62
C LEU A 747 -36.64 13.13 -3.64
N ASN A 748 -35.39 13.26 -3.21
CA ASN A 748 -34.69 12.38 -2.29
C ASN A 748 -34.50 10.94 -2.81
N ASN A 749 -34.58 10.71 -4.11
CA ASN A 749 -34.50 9.38 -4.71
C ASN A 749 -33.07 8.85 -4.78
N SER A 750 -32.78 7.77 -4.06
CA SER A 750 -31.47 7.12 -4.09
C SER A 750 -31.34 6.22 -5.33
N HIS A 751 -32.31 5.34 -5.56
CA HIS A 751 -32.25 4.39 -6.66
C HIS A 751 -33.60 3.71 -6.95
N PHE A 752 -33.66 3.09 -8.12
CA PHE A 752 -34.71 2.16 -8.49
C PHE A 752 -34.18 0.72 -8.45
N ASN A 753 -34.82 -0.12 -7.67
CA ASN A 753 -34.66 -1.56 -7.72
C ASN A 753 -35.63 -2.13 -8.78
N ILE A 754 -35.09 -2.74 -9.83
CA ILE A 754 -35.84 -3.42 -10.87
C ILE A 754 -36.17 -4.83 -10.39
N GLN A 755 -37.44 -5.16 -10.40
CA GLN A 755 -37.93 -6.47 -9.98
C GLN A 755 -38.72 -7.15 -11.08
N ARG A 756 -38.57 -8.48 -11.17
CA ARG A 756 -39.27 -9.34 -12.13
C ARG A 756 -40.03 -10.44 -11.42
N SER A 757 -41.19 -10.79 -11.97
CA SER A 757 -42.01 -11.92 -11.57
C SER A 757 -42.49 -12.68 -12.81
N TYR A 758 -42.68 -13.98 -12.69
CA TYR A 758 -43.30 -14.82 -13.74
C TYR A 758 -44.74 -15.21 -13.42
N ASP A 759 -45.22 -14.96 -12.21
CA ASP A 759 -46.58 -15.25 -11.75
C ASP A 759 -47.38 -13.99 -11.42
N GLY A 760 -46.77 -12.82 -11.55
CA GLY A 760 -47.36 -11.51 -11.22
C GLY A 760 -47.50 -11.26 -9.72
N VAL A 761 -47.01 -12.16 -8.86
CA VAL A 761 -47.17 -12.12 -7.40
C VAL A 761 -45.83 -12.08 -6.69
N ASN A 762 -44.91 -12.96 -7.04
CA ASN A 762 -43.60 -13.08 -6.41
C ASN A 762 -42.54 -12.35 -7.25
N PHE A 763 -42.13 -11.18 -6.77
CA PHE A 763 -41.16 -10.31 -7.46
C PHE A 763 -39.76 -10.48 -6.88
N GLU A 764 -38.82 -10.90 -7.72
CA GLU A 764 -37.40 -11.04 -7.42
C GLU A 764 -36.63 -9.81 -7.89
N PHE A 765 -35.60 -9.42 -7.14
CA PHE A 765 -34.69 -8.35 -7.53
C PHE A 765 -33.76 -8.82 -8.67
N ILE A 766 -33.75 -8.08 -9.79
CA ILE A 766 -32.95 -8.44 -10.97
C ILE A 766 -31.94 -7.36 -11.37
N GLY A 767 -32.01 -6.17 -10.80
CA GLY A 767 -31.07 -5.10 -11.11
C GLY A 767 -31.37 -3.80 -10.37
N LYS A 768 -30.39 -2.91 -10.28
CA LYS A 768 -30.52 -1.59 -9.64
C LYS A 768 -30.00 -0.52 -10.58
N LEU A 769 -30.74 0.58 -10.68
CA LEU A 769 -30.33 1.77 -11.42
C LEU A 769 -30.38 2.98 -10.47
N LEU A 770 -29.30 3.76 -10.41
CA LEU A 770 -29.24 4.91 -9.52
C LEU A 770 -30.21 6.00 -9.97
N GLY A 771 -30.91 6.59 -8.99
CA GLY A 771 -31.72 7.78 -9.19
C GLY A 771 -30.83 9.02 -9.20
N ASN A 772 -31.40 10.19 -9.52
CA ASN A 772 -30.65 11.43 -9.61
C ASN A 772 -30.74 12.28 -8.34
N GLY A 773 -31.17 11.69 -7.21
CA GLY A 773 -31.33 12.38 -5.94
C GLY A 773 -32.49 13.35 -5.93
N ASN A 774 -32.19 14.63 -6.18
CA ASN A 774 -33.17 15.71 -6.25
C ASN A 774 -33.11 16.36 -7.64
N SER A 775 -34.16 16.19 -8.44
CA SER A 775 -34.30 16.77 -9.78
C SER A 775 -35.72 17.27 -9.98
N ASN A 776 -35.87 18.49 -10.48
CA ASN A 776 -37.17 19.01 -10.95
C ASN A 776 -37.29 18.90 -12.49
N GLU A 777 -36.35 18.21 -13.13
CA GLU A 777 -36.32 17.98 -14.57
C GLU A 777 -36.88 16.60 -14.92
N VAL A 778 -37.44 16.49 -16.13
CA VAL A 778 -37.89 15.20 -16.65
C VAL A 778 -36.68 14.32 -16.96
N LEU A 779 -36.55 13.20 -16.26
CA LEU A 779 -35.44 12.26 -16.44
C LEU A 779 -35.93 10.96 -17.07
N THR A 780 -35.11 10.35 -17.93
CA THR A 780 -35.43 9.08 -18.58
C THR A 780 -34.38 8.02 -18.27
N TYR A 781 -34.84 6.80 -18.10
CA TYR A 781 -34.05 5.65 -17.69
C TYR A 781 -34.37 4.44 -18.54
N SER A 782 -33.38 3.55 -18.68
CA SER A 782 -33.52 2.32 -19.46
C SER A 782 -32.77 1.17 -18.81
N TYR A 783 -33.38 -0.02 -18.80
CA TYR A 783 -32.80 -1.26 -18.30
C TYR A 783 -33.09 -2.41 -19.25
N LEU A 784 -32.12 -3.31 -19.46
CA LEU A 784 -32.25 -4.45 -20.35
C LEU A 784 -32.11 -5.76 -19.56
N ASP A 785 -33.20 -6.50 -19.43
CA ASP A 785 -33.19 -7.86 -18.90
C ASP A 785 -32.89 -8.85 -20.04
N LYS A 786 -31.82 -9.64 -19.88
CA LYS A 786 -31.36 -10.65 -20.84
C LYS A 786 -31.54 -12.08 -20.36
N ASP A 787 -31.99 -12.27 -19.12
CA ASP A 787 -31.98 -13.56 -18.43
C ASP A 787 -33.40 -14.11 -18.25
N ILE A 788 -34.20 -14.02 -19.32
CA ILE A 788 -35.58 -14.52 -19.36
C ILE A 788 -35.55 -15.93 -19.92
N ALA A 789 -36.17 -16.87 -19.19
CA ALA A 789 -36.15 -18.28 -19.58
C ALA A 789 -36.85 -18.50 -20.94
N LEU A 790 -36.22 -19.32 -21.81
CA LEU A 790 -36.77 -19.67 -23.12
C LEU A 790 -38.12 -20.38 -22.95
N GLY A 791 -39.15 -19.90 -23.67
CA GLY A 791 -40.51 -20.45 -23.58
C GLY A 791 -41.41 -19.77 -22.54
N THR A 792 -40.93 -18.73 -21.85
CA THR A 792 -41.76 -17.83 -21.04
C THR A 792 -42.84 -17.20 -21.93
N GLN A 793 -44.11 -17.25 -21.52
CA GLN A 793 -45.22 -16.62 -22.25
C GLN A 793 -45.41 -15.16 -21.84
N GLU A 794 -45.19 -14.86 -20.55
CA GLU A 794 -45.31 -13.52 -19.99
C GLU A 794 -44.34 -13.32 -18.84
N ALA A 795 -43.87 -12.08 -18.66
CA ALA A 795 -43.13 -11.67 -17.47
C ALA A 795 -43.65 -10.31 -16.98
N TYR A 796 -43.64 -10.14 -15.67
CA TYR A 796 -44.15 -8.97 -14.96
C TYR A 796 -42.99 -8.19 -14.37
N TYR A 797 -42.95 -6.88 -14.59
CA TYR A 797 -41.90 -6.02 -14.08
C TYR A 797 -42.48 -4.88 -13.25
N ARG A 798 -41.76 -4.48 -12.21
CA ARG A 798 -42.02 -3.25 -11.46
C ARG A 798 -40.72 -2.63 -10.98
N LEU A 799 -40.79 -1.35 -10.67
CA LEU A 799 -39.73 -0.59 -10.05
C LEU A 799 -40.07 -0.43 -8.56
N LEU A 800 -39.08 -0.57 -7.70
CA LEU A 800 -39.12 -0.14 -6.31
C LEU A 800 -38.18 1.06 -6.18
N GLN A 801 -38.75 2.25 -6.10
CA GLN A 801 -38.04 3.47 -5.76
C GLN A 801 -37.63 3.39 -4.29
N VAL A 802 -36.40 3.77 -4.00
CA VAL A 802 -35.85 3.84 -2.65
C VAL A 802 -35.24 5.23 -2.47
N ASP A 803 -35.71 5.96 -1.47
CA ASP A 803 -35.20 7.27 -1.11
C ASP A 803 -33.99 7.17 -0.18
N TYR A 804 -33.18 8.23 -0.10
CA TYR A 804 -32.02 8.30 0.79
C TYR A 804 -32.39 8.27 2.29
N ASN A 805 -33.65 8.50 2.65
CA ASN A 805 -34.15 8.33 4.02
C ASN A 805 -34.74 6.92 4.27
N GLY A 806 -34.64 6.02 3.28
CA GLY A 806 -35.16 4.66 3.35
C GLY A 806 -36.66 4.51 3.03
N ALA A 807 -37.36 5.59 2.66
CA ALA A 807 -38.73 5.49 2.16
C ALA A 807 -38.77 4.72 0.84
N GLN A 808 -39.83 3.96 0.62
CA GLN A 808 -39.96 3.06 -0.52
C GLN A 808 -41.32 3.18 -1.17
N GLU A 809 -41.33 3.22 -2.50
CA GLU A 809 -42.56 3.27 -3.29
C GLU A 809 -42.44 2.39 -4.54
N TYR A 810 -43.51 1.66 -4.87
CA TYR A 810 -43.54 0.79 -6.03
C TYR A 810 -44.21 1.49 -7.22
N SER A 811 -43.64 1.30 -8.42
CA SER A 811 -44.37 1.61 -9.65
C SER A 811 -45.55 0.67 -9.85
N GLU A 812 -46.41 1.03 -10.80
CA GLU A 812 -47.31 0.06 -11.40
C GLU A 812 -46.54 -1.13 -12.02
N ILE A 813 -47.19 -2.30 -12.06
CA ILE A 813 -46.65 -3.48 -12.72
C ILE A 813 -46.86 -3.35 -14.24
N ARG A 814 -45.86 -3.77 -15.02
CA ARG A 814 -45.92 -3.88 -16.49
C ARG A 814 -45.75 -5.32 -16.91
N VAL A 815 -46.66 -5.78 -17.76
CA VAL A 815 -46.63 -7.14 -18.32
C VAL A 815 -45.98 -7.08 -19.69
N VAL A 816 -45.03 -7.97 -19.93
CA VAL A 816 -44.41 -8.20 -21.23
C VAL A 816 -44.82 -9.58 -21.71
N LEU A 817 -45.45 -9.63 -22.87
CA LEU A 817 -45.81 -10.89 -23.55
C LEU A 817 -44.69 -11.27 -24.50
N PHE A 818 -44.24 -12.53 -24.43
CA PHE A 818 -43.23 -13.11 -25.30
C PHE A 818 -43.93 -14.13 -26.21
N ASN A 819 -43.53 -14.20 -27.49
CA ASN A 819 -44.17 -14.95 -28.60
C ASN A 819 -45.37 -14.28 -29.28
N GLN A 820 -45.19 -13.06 -29.81
CA GLN A 820 -46.01 -12.53 -30.89
C GLN A 820 -45.07 -12.16 -32.05
N ASP A 821 -45.41 -12.54 -33.28
CA ASP A 821 -44.60 -12.34 -34.51
C ASP A 821 -44.11 -10.88 -34.66
N ILE A 822 -42.87 -10.57 -34.26
CA ILE A 822 -42.28 -9.21 -34.32
C ILE A 822 -41.75 -8.85 -35.74
N ASP A 823 -41.87 -9.72 -36.73
CA ASP A 823 -41.37 -9.50 -38.11
C ASP A 823 -42.35 -8.75 -39.05
N LYS A 824 -42.97 -7.63 -38.65
CA LYS A 824 -43.80 -6.81 -39.57
C LYS A 824 -43.52 -5.29 -39.56
N GLN A 825 -42.77 -4.87 -40.58
CA GLN A 825 -42.79 -3.59 -41.33
C GLN A 825 -43.11 -2.29 -40.56
N THR A 826 -42.18 -1.77 -39.76
CA THR A 826 -42.27 -0.39 -39.23
C THR A 826 -40.99 0.41 -39.51
N ILE A 827 -41.15 1.62 -40.05
CA ILE A 827 -40.05 2.55 -40.36
C ILE A 827 -39.79 3.43 -39.14
N HIS A 828 -38.52 3.58 -38.77
CA HIS A 828 -38.13 4.39 -37.62
C HIS A 828 -37.25 5.56 -38.06
N VAL A 829 -37.62 6.78 -37.65
CA VAL A 829 -36.87 8.02 -37.88
C VAL A 829 -36.27 8.49 -36.57
N TYR A 830 -34.96 8.69 -36.57
CA TYR A 830 -34.14 9.05 -35.41
C TYR A 830 -33.57 10.46 -35.60
N PRO A 831 -34.19 11.49 -35.01
CA PRO A 831 -33.63 12.83 -35.02
C PRO A 831 -32.43 12.91 -34.06
N ASN A 832 -31.35 13.58 -34.47
CA ASN A 832 -30.24 13.88 -33.56
C ASN A 832 -30.42 15.31 -33.02
N PRO A 833 -30.73 15.51 -31.73
CA PRO A 833 -31.04 16.84 -31.19
C PRO A 833 -29.81 17.77 -31.05
N PHE A 834 -28.59 17.27 -31.30
CA PHE A 834 -27.35 18.04 -31.20
C PHE A 834 -26.74 18.41 -32.56
N THR A 835 -27.33 17.97 -33.67
CA THR A 835 -26.86 18.28 -35.04
C THR A 835 -28.05 18.51 -35.97
N SER A 836 -27.89 19.18 -37.11
CA SER A 836 -28.98 19.32 -38.10
C SER A 836 -29.18 18.07 -38.96
N GLN A 837 -28.97 16.87 -38.42
CA GLN A 837 -29.00 15.61 -39.17
C GLN A 837 -30.05 14.65 -38.62
N VAL A 838 -30.72 13.94 -39.51
CA VAL A 838 -31.75 12.96 -39.18
C VAL A 838 -31.41 11.63 -39.85
N TYR A 839 -31.65 10.53 -39.15
CA TYR A 839 -31.40 9.19 -39.63
C TYR A 839 -32.71 8.44 -39.84
N VAL A 840 -32.87 7.77 -40.97
CA VAL A 840 -34.08 7.04 -41.35
C VAL A 840 -33.73 5.59 -41.57
N ASN A 841 -34.32 4.69 -40.79
CA ASN A 841 -34.06 3.26 -40.90
C ASN A 841 -35.10 2.58 -41.79
N VAL A 842 -34.65 2.05 -42.94
CA VAL A 842 -35.50 1.35 -43.92
C VAL A 842 -35.21 -0.15 -44.01
N SER A 843 -34.46 -0.71 -43.04
CA SER A 843 -33.99 -2.11 -43.04
C SER A 843 -35.09 -3.19 -42.99
N GLY A 844 -36.36 -2.81 -42.93
CA GLY A 844 -37.51 -3.71 -42.87
C GLY A 844 -38.44 -3.65 -44.08
N ILE A 845 -38.06 -2.91 -45.14
CA ILE A 845 -38.86 -2.74 -46.36
C ILE A 845 -38.21 -3.57 -47.48
N SER A 846 -38.92 -4.55 -48.04
CA SER A 846 -38.37 -5.51 -49.02
C SER A 846 -38.53 -5.09 -50.49
N GLU A 847 -38.92 -3.85 -50.76
CA GLU A 847 -39.17 -3.32 -52.11
C GLU A 847 -37.95 -2.59 -52.68
N SER A 848 -37.75 -2.68 -54.00
CA SER A 848 -36.56 -2.17 -54.69
C SER A 848 -36.55 -0.65 -54.93
N ASP A 849 -37.73 -0.02 -54.98
CA ASP A 849 -37.88 1.39 -55.33
C ASP A 849 -38.50 2.16 -54.17
N ILE A 850 -37.65 2.84 -53.40
CA ILE A 850 -38.03 3.67 -52.25
C ILE A 850 -37.47 5.08 -52.46
N SER A 851 -38.31 6.10 -52.33
CA SER A 851 -37.90 7.51 -52.38
C SER A 851 -38.11 8.19 -51.03
N ILE A 852 -37.23 9.13 -50.68
CA ILE A 852 -37.31 9.92 -49.45
C ILE A 852 -37.30 11.40 -49.80
N SER A 853 -38.33 12.15 -49.38
CA SER A 853 -38.42 13.60 -49.58
C SER A 853 -38.77 14.34 -48.29
N VAL A 854 -38.42 15.63 -48.23
CA VAL A 854 -38.76 16.51 -47.10
C VAL A 854 -39.64 17.64 -47.61
N LEU A 855 -40.82 17.78 -47.00
CA LEU A 855 -41.80 18.80 -47.34
C LEU A 855 -41.92 19.84 -46.22
N ASN A 856 -42.14 21.09 -46.60
CA ASN A 856 -42.55 22.14 -45.67
C ASN A 856 -44.04 22.01 -45.30
N ILE A 857 -44.52 22.85 -44.37
CA ILE A 857 -45.91 22.81 -43.89
C ILE A 857 -46.96 23.11 -44.97
N GLU A 858 -46.55 23.71 -46.09
CA GLU A 858 -47.41 24.01 -47.24
C GLU A 858 -47.47 22.83 -48.23
N GLY A 859 -46.79 21.72 -47.93
CA GLY A 859 -46.72 20.54 -48.77
C GLY A 859 -45.79 20.69 -49.97
N LYS A 860 -44.92 21.71 -49.99
CA LYS A 860 -43.93 21.91 -51.04
C LYS A 860 -42.64 21.18 -50.69
N GLU A 861 -42.12 20.39 -51.62
CA GLU A 861 -40.83 19.71 -51.43
C GLU A 861 -39.69 20.73 -51.35
N VAL A 862 -38.93 20.65 -50.26
CA VAL A 862 -37.78 21.52 -49.98
C VAL A 862 -36.44 20.80 -50.05
N ILE A 863 -36.45 19.46 -49.94
CA ILE A 863 -35.31 18.59 -50.25
C ILE A 863 -35.84 17.39 -51.02
N GLN A 864 -35.24 17.13 -52.19
CA GLN A 864 -35.50 15.93 -52.99
C GLN A 864 -34.19 15.17 -53.19
N ARG A 865 -34.19 13.88 -52.85
CA ARG A 865 -33.06 13.00 -53.11
C ARG A 865 -33.58 11.72 -53.73
N GLU A 866 -33.45 11.59 -55.05
CA GLU A 866 -33.62 10.29 -55.71
C GLU A 866 -32.29 9.56 -55.72
N VAL A 867 -32.14 8.51 -54.89
CA VAL A 867 -31.17 7.44 -55.16
C VAL A 867 -31.65 6.10 -54.59
N LEU A 868 -31.55 5.09 -55.46
CA LEU A 868 -31.98 3.70 -55.41
C LEU A 868 -31.10 2.75 -54.56
N ASN A 869 -31.70 1.64 -54.13
CA ASN A 869 -31.09 0.35 -53.72
C ASN A 869 -30.11 0.34 -52.52
N VAL A 870 -30.57 0.70 -51.31
CA VAL A 870 -29.82 0.33 -50.09
C VAL A 870 -30.73 0.03 -48.89
N GLN A 871 -30.68 -1.22 -48.40
CA GLN A 871 -31.17 -1.63 -47.09
C GLN A 871 -30.30 -0.97 -45.99
N GLY A 872 -30.89 -0.44 -44.91
CA GLY A 872 -30.13 0.13 -43.79
C GLY A 872 -30.56 1.51 -43.32
N LEU A 873 -29.68 2.17 -42.55
CA LEU A 873 -29.87 3.50 -41.98
C LEU A 873 -29.40 4.59 -42.96
N GLN A 874 -30.33 5.44 -43.39
CA GLN A 874 -30.08 6.55 -44.31
C GLN A 874 -29.91 7.87 -43.55
N LYS A 875 -28.93 8.69 -43.96
CA LYS A 875 -28.62 9.96 -43.32
C LYS A 875 -29.11 11.13 -44.18
N LEU A 876 -29.86 12.05 -43.56
CA LEU A 876 -30.36 13.29 -44.15
C LEU A 876 -29.77 14.50 -43.42
N ASP A 877 -29.28 15.47 -44.18
CA ASP A 877 -28.76 16.73 -43.66
C ASP A 877 -29.78 17.85 -43.90
N LEU A 878 -30.21 18.48 -42.81
CA LEU A 878 -31.22 19.52 -42.76
C LEU A 878 -30.63 20.87 -42.35
N SER A 879 -29.29 21.02 -42.30
CA SER A 879 -28.60 22.22 -41.83
C SER A 879 -29.01 23.51 -42.55
N HIS A 880 -29.36 23.40 -43.84
CA HIS A 880 -29.72 24.51 -44.72
C HIS A 880 -31.21 24.88 -44.69
N LEU A 881 -32.04 24.18 -43.90
CA LEU A 881 -33.45 24.54 -43.66
C LEU A 881 -33.59 25.45 -42.43
N ASP A 882 -34.53 26.39 -42.44
CA ASP A 882 -34.80 27.24 -41.28
C ASP A 882 -35.48 26.48 -40.13
N SER A 883 -35.52 27.06 -38.93
CA SER A 883 -36.28 26.50 -37.80
C SER A 883 -37.77 26.47 -38.14
N GLY A 884 -38.40 25.31 -37.99
CA GLY A 884 -39.75 25.09 -38.49
C GLY A 884 -40.18 23.63 -38.45
N MET A 885 -41.44 23.40 -38.82
CA MET A 885 -42.03 22.07 -38.89
C MET A 885 -41.92 21.55 -40.33
N TYR A 886 -41.49 20.30 -40.46
CA TYR A 886 -41.33 19.63 -41.75
C TYR A 886 -41.86 18.21 -41.68
N PHE A 887 -42.15 17.62 -42.84
CA PHE A 887 -42.58 16.23 -42.96
C PHE A 887 -41.57 15.47 -43.82
N ILE A 888 -41.02 14.40 -43.28
CA ILE A 888 -40.23 13.45 -44.06
C ILE A 888 -41.22 12.43 -44.62
N THR A 889 -41.28 12.34 -45.95
CA THR A 889 -42.09 11.35 -46.67
C THR A 889 -41.20 10.28 -47.23
N ILE A 890 -41.62 9.03 -47.09
CA ILE A 890 -40.99 7.87 -47.69
C ILE A 890 -42.05 7.16 -48.53
N SER A 891 -41.78 7.02 -49.82
CA SER A 891 -42.72 6.45 -50.78
C SER A 891 -42.14 5.20 -51.42
N SER A 892 -42.96 4.16 -51.55
CA SER A 892 -42.65 2.94 -52.30
C SER A 892 -43.83 2.53 -53.18
N ALA A 893 -43.69 1.42 -53.91
CA ALA A 893 -44.73 0.92 -54.81
C ALA A 893 -46.02 0.50 -54.06
N SER A 894 -45.92 0.16 -52.77
CA SER A 894 -47.06 -0.22 -51.93
C SER A 894 -47.70 0.93 -51.14
N GLY A 895 -47.12 2.13 -51.14
CA GLY A 895 -47.71 3.31 -50.48
C GLY A 895 -46.68 4.33 -49.99
N SER A 896 -47.15 5.40 -49.33
CA SER A 896 -46.27 6.40 -48.71
C SER A 896 -46.55 6.55 -47.22
N GLN A 897 -45.50 6.77 -46.44
CA GLN A 897 -45.56 7.06 -45.01
C GLN A 897 -44.89 8.40 -44.72
N GLN A 898 -45.47 9.17 -43.79
CA GLN A 898 -44.97 10.48 -43.39
C GLN A 898 -44.69 10.55 -41.90
N VAL A 899 -43.54 11.13 -41.56
CA VAL A 899 -43.14 11.41 -40.17
C VAL A 899 -42.90 12.90 -40.01
N LYS A 900 -43.61 13.49 -39.04
CA LYS A 900 -43.47 14.89 -38.67
C LYS A 900 -42.18 15.09 -37.87
N ILE A 901 -41.42 16.11 -38.23
CA ILE A 901 -40.25 16.57 -37.49
C ILE A 901 -40.33 18.07 -37.22
N ILE A 902 -39.67 18.52 -36.14
CA ILE A 902 -39.58 19.93 -35.76
C ILE A 902 -38.11 20.27 -35.61
N LYS A 903 -37.60 21.16 -36.46
CA LYS A 903 -36.28 21.76 -36.32
C LYS A 903 -36.43 23.00 -35.44
N ARG A 904 -35.84 22.97 -34.25
CA ARG A 904 -35.88 24.08 -33.29
C ARG A 904 -34.70 25.01 -33.51
#